data_AF-A0A9Q0N114-F1
#
_entry.id   AF-A0A9Q0N114-F1
#
_cell.length_a   1.000
_cell.length_b   1.000
_cell.length_c   1.000
_cell.angle_alpha   90.00
_cell.angle_beta   90.00
_cell.angle_gamma   90.00
#
_symmetry.space_group_name_H-M   'P 1'
#
loop_
_entity.id
_entity.type
_entity.pdbx_description
1 polymer ?
#
loop_
_entity_poly.entity_id
_entity_poly.type
_entity_poly.pdbx_seq_one_letter_code
_entity_poly.pdbx_strand_id
1 'polypeptide(L)'
;MRSNMDVVHMLQVFVFWAIYLIGVSTGDYAVGKFGILMPKVRPYRPELYLCTPVKVDYTNDYYIIGFQPNASMNVAHHMLMYGCGEPGSEQPVWNCGEMAKKDDQEETASPCKPGAHSQIIYAWARDAPTLRLPDGVGFKVGNNSPIKYIVLQVHYAVVDSFKDGSTDDSGVFLHYTLQPMFKQAGVLLIATNGKIDGKSTEHMEAACQITEDKVLHPFAYRTHTHSLGKVVAGYKVRRDSKGKDKWIQLGKRDPLTPQMFYPIENEETIEKGDFVAARCTMQSNRTRTTYIGSTNEDEMCNFYLMYYVDGEGPLEQKYCGSRGPPSYYWRNHEVGLNNIPEIEASLWILDLMDRRAGLAPKYLIEDVILFTFLDRRDTQRDSKARHLTKCQCFGDSIETFLKEFCHETDEGQKVFKYATQLTNLAHREQTALTIELDDLSDFNDNLVEAVVQNTRRYAKLFSDVVTELLPSYKERTVVAKDSLDVYIEHRLLMESRFHDENVSRDANNKFPAELMRRFEIYFKSQSTDKPIAIREVKADSIGKLVTVRGIVTRSTEVKPMIVVATYTCDRCGAETYQPVNSLSFMPVADCPSEDCRVNKAGGRLHLQTRGSKFVKFQEVKIQEHSDQVPVGHIPRSLNVFCRGEVTRQAQPGDHVLITGVFLPLARSGFRQIVSGLLNETYLEAHRISCLNKSNDEEIHGELTQNELAELAKEDFYSRLASSIAPEIYGHLDIKKALLLLLVGGVDKRPDGMKIRGNINICLMGDPGVAKSQLLGYISRLASRSQYTTGRGSSGVGLTASVMKDPLTGEMALEGGALVLADQGVCCIDEFDKMADTDRTAIHEVMEQQTISIAKAGIMTTLNARVSILAAANPAYGRYNPRRTIEQNIQLPAALLSRFDLLWLIQDIPDRENDIRLAKHITYVHTHGKQPSNKVEAMDMNLIRKYIALCKRKEPTISSDLSDFIVGAYVELRREARNNKDMTFTSARNLLGILRLSTALARMRLSDTVDKNDVAEALRLLEMSKDSLNQVNNQKTHHVTNTADKIYTLIRDMAGDAKTVTFAAIFNSCSSKGYKRDQIDACIDEYEQLNVWQTNNSRTKITFL
;
A
#
# COMPACT_ATOMS: atom_id res chain seq x y z
N MET A 1 50.89 0.50 -51.39
CA MET A 1 49.97 1.62 -51.70
C MET A 1 48.62 1.19 -52.31
N ARG A 2 48.11 -0.01 -52.02
CA ARG A 2 46.79 -0.48 -52.52
C ARG A 2 45.93 -1.23 -51.49
N SER A 3 46.32 -1.27 -50.21
CA SER A 3 45.56 -1.97 -49.15
C SER A 3 44.93 -1.04 -48.10
N ASN A 4 45.12 0.28 -48.20
CA ASN A 4 44.57 1.26 -47.24
C ASN A 4 43.32 2.01 -47.75
N MET A 5 42.88 1.78 -49.00
CA MET A 5 41.66 2.41 -49.53
C MET A 5 40.38 1.64 -49.17
N ASP A 6 40.46 0.32 -49.01
CA ASP A 6 39.26 -0.51 -48.77
C ASP A 6 38.77 -0.45 -47.32
N VAL A 7 39.67 -0.22 -46.35
CA VAL A 7 39.29 -0.06 -44.93
C VAL A 7 38.61 1.31 -44.69
N VAL A 8 39.03 2.35 -45.40
CA VAL A 8 38.43 3.69 -45.31
C VAL A 8 37.06 3.72 -46.00
N HIS A 9 36.90 3.03 -47.14
CA HIS A 9 35.60 2.91 -47.79
C HIS A 9 34.61 2.07 -46.99
N MET A 10 35.07 0.99 -46.34
CA MET A 10 34.20 0.15 -45.52
C MET A 10 33.79 0.85 -44.21
N LEU A 11 34.68 1.65 -43.59
CA LEU A 11 34.33 2.50 -42.45
C LEU A 11 33.41 3.66 -42.85
N GLN A 12 33.61 4.29 -44.02
CA GLN A 12 32.72 5.36 -44.49
C GLN A 12 31.33 4.83 -44.84
N VAL A 13 31.22 3.62 -45.39
CA VAL A 13 29.92 2.97 -45.65
C VAL A 13 29.26 2.51 -44.36
N PHE A 14 29.99 1.99 -43.37
CA PHE A 14 29.43 1.67 -42.05
C PHE A 14 29.04 2.91 -41.25
N VAL A 15 29.78 4.02 -41.37
CA VAL A 15 29.41 5.30 -40.75
C VAL A 15 28.24 5.94 -41.49
N PHE A 16 28.14 5.83 -42.82
CA PHE A 16 26.95 6.28 -43.55
C PHE A 16 25.71 5.42 -43.25
N TRP A 17 25.85 4.09 -43.10
CA TRP A 17 24.76 3.21 -42.71
C TRP A 17 24.38 3.39 -41.24
N ALA A 18 25.36 3.61 -40.35
CA ALA A 18 25.10 3.95 -38.95
C ALA A 18 24.47 5.34 -38.82
N ILE A 19 24.85 6.34 -39.61
CA ILE A 19 24.20 7.65 -39.63
C ILE A 19 22.79 7.57 -40.25
N TYR A 20 22.56 6.67 -41.21
CA TYR A 20 21.22 6.43 -41.76
C TYR A 20 20.32 5.63 -40.80
N LEU A 21 20.89 4.75 -39.96
CA LEU A 21 20.19 4.02 -38.89
C LEU A 21 20.03 4.82 -37.59
N ILE A 22 20.94 5.76 -37.30
CA ILE A 22 20.85 6.71 -36.17
C ILE A 22 20.03 7.96 -36.57
N GLY A 23 19.72 8.10 -37.86
CA GLY A 23 18.81 9.10 -38.42
C GLY A 23 17.32 8.72 -38.42
N VAL A 24 16.92 7.58 -37.83
CA VAL A 24 15.53 7.37 -37.42
C VAL A 24 15.38 7.95 -36.02
N SER A 25 15.46 9.28 -35.99
CA SER A 25 15.09 10.11 -34.85
C SER A 25 13.67 9.74 -34.43
N THR A 26 13.48 9.47 -33.15
CA THR A 26 12.22 9.71 -32.45
C THR A 26 11.59 11.00 -32.98
N GLY A 27 10.40 10.88 -33.57
CA GLY A 27 9.72 11.97 -34.25
C GLY A 27 9.27 13.05 -33.28
N ASP A 28 10.14 14.01 -32.97
CA ASP A 28 9.76 15.25 -32.30
C ASP A 28 9.24 16.22 -33.38
N TYR A 29 7.98 16.02 -33.77
CA TYR A 29 7.23 16.98 -34.58
C TYR A 29 6.54 18.01 -33.67
N ALA A 30 6.44 19.25 -34.13
CA ALA A 30 5.77 20.30 -33.37
C ALA A 30 4.28 19.95 -33.18
N VAL A 31 3.87 19.81 -31.92
CA VAL A 31 2.48 19.53 -31.51
C VAL A 31 1.81 20.82 -31.06
N GLY A 32 0.81 21.26 -31.82
CA GLY A 32 -0.11 22.33 -31.43
C GLY A 32 -1.21 21.81 -30.49
N LYS A 33 -1.74 22.70 -29.65
CA LYS A 33 -2.89 22.42 -28.76
C LYS A 33 -4.01 23.40 -29.08
N PHE A 34 -5.21 22.89 -29.33
CA PHE A 34 -6.41 23.69 -29.60
C PHE A 34 -7.58 23.23 -28.74
N GLY A 35 -8.28 24.15 -28.07
CA GLY A 35 -9.41 23.82 -27.20
C GLY A 35 -10.74 23.96 -27.92
N ILE A 36 -11.53 22.88 -27.96
CA ILE A 36 -12.95 22.92 -28.33
C ILE A 36 -13.73 22.84 -27.03
N LEU A 37 -14.17 23.98 -26.52
CA LEU A 37 -14.85 24.12 -25.24
C LEU A 37 -16.25 24.68 -25.46
N MET A 38 -17.19 24.32 -24.58
CA MET A 38 -18.52 24.93 -24.59
C MET A 38 -18.42 26.43 -24.26
N PRO A 39 -19.10 27.33 -24.99
CA PRO A 39 -18.95 28.78 -24.80
C PRO A 39 -19.78 29.28 -23.62
N LYS A 40 -19.35 28.97 -22.38
CA LYS A 40 -19.97 29.44 -21.12
C LYS A 40 -21.47 29.19 -21.06
N VAL A 41 -21.88 27.97 -21.41
CA VAL A 41 -23.29 27.58 -21.49
C VAL A 41 -23.91 27.42 -20.10
N ARG A 42 -25.22 27.56 -20.01
CA ARG A 42 -26.00 27.35 -18.79
C ARG A 42 -27.05 26.28 -19.03
N PRO A 43 -26.78 25.02 -18.66
CA PRO A 43 -27.81 23.99 -18.70
C PRO A 43 -28.96 24.38 -17.77
N TYR A 44 -30.18 24.42 -18.28
CA TYR A 44 -31.39 24.83 -17.52
C TYR A 44 -32.35 23.66 -17.27
N ARG A 45 -32.16 22.54 -17.96
CA ARG A 45 -32.96 21.33 -17.82
C ARG A 45 -32.06 20.09 -17.74
N PRO A 46 -32.41 19.08 -16.92
CA PRO A 46 -31.70 17.80 -16.90
C PRO A 46 -31.88 17.09 -18.23
N GLU A 47 -30.92 16.23 -18.57
CA GLU A 47 -30.85 15.48 -19.84
C GLU A 47 -30.77 16.39 -21.10
N LEU A 48 -30.08 17.52 -21.00
CA LEU A 48 -29.89 18.46 -22.11
C LEU A 48 -28.65 18.10 -22.94
N TYR A 49 -28.81 18.03 -24.26
CA TYR A 49 -27.73 17.81 -25.23
C TYR A 49 -27.43 19.11 -25.97
N LEU A 50 -26.26 19.70 -25.72
CA LEU A 50 -25.82 20.91 -26.41
C LEU A 50 -24.69 20.61 -27.38
N CYS A 51 -24.76 21.24 -28.56
CA CYS A 51 -23.80 21.11 -29.65
C CYS A 51 -23.16 22.47 -29.91
N THR A 52 -21.85 22.50 -30.15
CA THR A 52 -21.12 23.70 -30.59
C THR A 52 -20.21 23.38 -31.77
N PRO A 53 -20.23 24.17 -32.86
CA PRO A 53 -19.43 23.94 -34.04
C PRO A 53 -18.12 24.75 -34.01
N VAL A 54 -17.03 24.15 -34.47
CA VAL A 54 -15.78 24.85 -34.76
C VAL A 54 -15.45 24.63 -36.23
N LYS A 55 -15.27 25.73 -36.96
CA LYS A 55 -14.84 25.71 -38.36
C LYS A 55 -13.34 25.45 -38.42
N VAL A 56 -12.92 24.47 -39.22
CA VAL A 56 -11.51 24.20 -39.48
C VAL A 56 -11.03 25.14 -40.58
N ASP A 57 -9.81 25.69 -40.45
CA ASP A 57 -9.22 26.50 -41.51
C ASP A 57 -8.94 25.63 -42.75
N TYR A 58 -9.37 26.08 -43.92
CA TYR A 58 -9.25 25.35 -45.18
C TYR A 58 -7.94 25.64 -45.91
N THR A 59 -7.06 26.48 -45.36
CA THR A 59 -5.77 26.80 -46.01
C THR A 59 -4.75 25.67 -45.87
N ASN A 60 -4.78 24.92 -44.76
CA ASN A 60 -3.81 23.89 -44.42
C ASN A 60 -4.48 22.54 -44.15
N ASP A 61 -3.72 21.45 -44.30
CA ASP A 61 -4.10 20.12 -43.83
C ASP A 61 -3.62 19.96 -42.37
N TYR A 62 -4.53 19.67 -41.45
CA TYR A 62 -4.22 19.42 -40.04
C TYR A 62 -4.40 17.94 -39.71
N TYR A 63 -3.54 17.41 -38.83
CA TYR A 63 -3.60 16.04 -38.36
C TYR A 63 -3.81 16.00 -36.86
N ILE A 64 -4.95 15.48 -36.40
CA ILE A 64 -5.25 15.33 -34.97
C ILE A 64 -4.60 14.03 -34.47
N ILE A 65 -3.75 14.15 -33.45
CA ILE A 65 -2.90 13.07 -32.92
C ILE A 65 -3.25 12.66 -31.48
N GLY A 66 -4.14 13.40 -30.81
CA GLY A 66 -4.56 13.06 -29.45
C GLY A 66 -5.66 13.95 -28.89
N PHE A 67 -6.31 13.45 -27.84
CA PHE A 67 -7.46 14.07 -27.20
C PHE A 67 -7.24 14.18 -25.69
N GLN A 68 -7.30 15.40 -25.17
CA GLN A 68 -7.22 15.70 -23.74
C GLN A 68 -8.57 16.28 -23.26
N PRO A 69 -9.40 15.52 -22.53
CA PRO A 69 -10.66 16.03 -22.01
C PRO A 69 -10.46 17.08 -20.91
N ASN A 70 -11.37 18.04 -20.84
CA ASN A 70 -11.47 19.06 -19.79
C ASN A 70 -12.92 19.09 -19.28
N ALA A 71 -13.32 18.05 -18.57
CA ALA A 71 -14.64 17.90 -17.98
C ALA A 71 -14.56 16.93 -16.78
N SER A 72 -15.52 16.99 -15.87
CA SER A 72 -15.68 16.03 -14.78
C SER A 72 -17.04 15.34 -14.85
N MET A 73 -17.14 14.11 -14.33
CA MET A 73 -18.39 13.33 -14.30
C MET A 73 -19.55 14.06 -13.62
N ASN A 74 -19.27 14.98 -12.70
CA ASN A 74 -20.28 15.78 -12.00
C ASN A 74 -20.95 16.83 -12.90
N VAL A 75 -20.29 17.19 -14.00
CA VAL A 75 -20.66 18.31 -14.88
C VAL A 75 -21.18 17.80 -16.23
N ALA A 76 -20.44 16.89 -16.87
CA ALA A 76 -20.82 16.28 -18.13
C ALA A 76 -20.94 14.76 -17.97
N HIS A 77 -22.08 14.21 -18.34
CA HIS A 77 -22.30 12.76 -18.29
C HIS A 77 -21.48 12.03 -19.36
N HIS A 78 -21.47 12.57 -20.58
CA HIS A 78 -20.58 12.18 -21.67
C HIS A 78 -20.43 13.30 -22.72
N MET A 79 -19.39 13.20 -23.54
CA MET A 79 -19.09 14.14 -24.63
C MET A 79 -18.79 13.37 -25.92
N LEU A 80 -19.31 13.83 -27.05
CA LEU A 80 -19.07 13.28 -28.38
C LEU A 80 -18.53 14.36 -29.31
N MET A 81 -17.65 13.99 -30.23
CA MET A 81 -17.07 14.92 -31.18
C MET A 81 -17.21 14.38 -32.60
N TYR A 82 -17.85 15.17 -33.45
CA TYR A 82 -18.17 14.84 -34.83
C TYR A 82 -17.33 15.66 -35.80
N GLY A 83 -16.81 15.01 -36.83
CA GLY A 83 -16.31 15.66 -38.03
C GLY A 83 -17.45 15.80 -39.05
N CYS A 84 -17.87 17.03 -39.32
CA CYS A 84 -18.95 17.36 -40.23
C CYS A 84 -18.44 18.06 -41.49
N GLY A 85 -19.12 17.86 -42.62
CA GLY A 85 -18.98 18.71 -43.80
C GLY A 85 -19.69 20.06 -43.61
N GLU A 86 -20.91 20.02 -43.06
CA GLU A 86 -21.70 21.18 -42.63
C GLU A 86 -22.31 20.88 -41.24
N PRO A 87 -22.28 21.82 -40.28
CA PRO A 87 -22.92 21.65 -38.98
C PRO A 87 -24.46 21.64 -39.14
N GLY A 88 -25.18 21.03 -38.19
CA GLY A 88 -26.64 20.97 -38.28
C GLY A 88 -27.35 22.30 -38.02
N SER A 89 -26.70 23.24 -37.33
CA SER A 89 -27.16 24.62 -37.17
C SER A 89 -26.01 25.60 -37.33
N GLU A 90 -26.32 26.84 -37.72
CA GLU A 90 -25.37 27.96 -37.77
C GLU A 90 -25.23 28.68 -36.43
N GLN A 91 -26.06 28.33 -35.43
CA GLN A 91 -25.98 28.90 -34.08
C GLN A 91 -24.66 28.50 -33.38
N PRO A 92 -24.11 29.36 -32.51
CA PRO A 92 -22.89 29.04 -31.76
C PRO A 92 -23.08 27.86 -30.79
N VAL A 93 -24.30 27.71 -30.26
CA VAL A 93 -24.74 26.56 -29.47
C VAL A 93 -26.19 26.27 -29.81
N TRP A 94 -26.52 25.01 -30.06
CA TRP A 94 -27.91 24.57 -30.24
C TRP A 94 -28.17 23.25 -29.50
N ASN A 95 -29.45 22.93 -29.37
CA ASN A 95 -29.88 21.65 -28.81
C ASN A 95 -29.78 20.55 -29.89
N CYS A 96 -28.96 19.52 -29.64
CA CYS A 96 -28.63 18.49 -30.63
C CYS A 96 -29.82 17.60 -31.03
N GLY A 97 -31.01 17.81 -30.44
CA GLY A 97 -32.27 17.13 -30.79
C GLY A 97 -32.39 15.69 -30.26
N GLU A 98 -31.34 15.14 -29.65
CA GLU A 98 -31.41 13.86 -28.96
C GLU A 98 -32.27 13.99 -27.70
N MET A 99 -33.29 13.14 -27.59
CA MET A 99 -34.29 13.13 -26.51
C MET A 99 -35.23 14.34 -26.42
N ALA A 100 -35.23 15.24 -27.42
CA ALA A 100 -36.21 16.34 -27.47
C ALA A 100 -37.62 15.78 -27.77
N LYS A 101 -38.60 16.11 -26.92
CA LYS A 101 -40.01 15.85 -27.24
C LYS A 101 -40.42 16.80 -28.37
N LYS A 102 -41.26 16.33 -29.30
CA LYS A 102 -41.77 17.10 -30.46
C LYS A 102 -42.55 18.39 -30.10
N ASP A 103 -42.76 18.69 -28.82
CA ASP A 103 -43.59 19.79 -28.32
C ASP A 103 -42.80 21.00 -27.78
N ASP A 104 -41.47 20.97 -27.78
CA ASP A 104 -40.66 22.11 -27.29
C ASP A 104 -40.47 23.15 -28.42
N GLN A 105 -40.80 24.42 -28.15
CA GLN A 105 -40.63 25.59 -29.05
C GLN A 105 -39.15 25.94 -29.37
N GLU A 106 -38.22 25.01 -29.15
CA GLU A 106 -36.78 25.19 -29.33
C GLU A 106 -36.31 24.66 -30.69
N GLU A 107 -35.41 25.40 -31.33
CA GLU A 107 -34.76 24.98 -32.56
C GLU A 107 -33.82 23.79 -32.27
N THR A 108 -34.23 22.60 -32.71
CA THR A 108 -33.47 21.35 -32.54
C THR A 108 -32.86 20.94 -33.87
N ALA A 109 -31.57 20.62 -33.86
CA ALA A 109 -30.85 20.17 -35.05
C ALA A 109 -29.81 19.10 -34.70
N SER A 110 -29.63 18.11 -35.57
CA SER A 110 -28.60 17.08 -35.39
C SER A 110 -27.19 17.68 -35.36
N PRO A 111 -26.16 17.00 -34.80
CA PRO A 111 -24.79 17.54 -34.76
C PRO A 111 -24.24 17.94 -36.15
N CYS A 112 -24.47 17.12 -37.17
CA CYS A 112 -24.19 17.46 -38.58
C CYS A 112 -25.49 17.57 -39.38
N LYS A 113 -25.48 18.33 -40.47
CA LYS A 113 -26.63 18.45 -41.38
C LYS A 113 -26.96 17.12 -42.07
N PRO A 114 -28.24 16.68 -42.11
CA PRO A 114 -28.63 15.48 -42.83
C PRO A 114 -28.24 15.54 -44.31
N GLY A 115 -27.51 14.53 -44.81
CA GLY A 115 -26.99 14.49 -46.18
C GLY A 115 -25.59 15.08 -46.38
N ALA A 116 -25.02 15.74 -45.37
CA ALA A 116 -23.61 16.14 -45.36
C ALA A 116 -22.70 15.03 -44.80
N HIS A 117 -21.39 15.16 -45.00
CA HIS A 117 -20.41 14.24 -44.39
C HIS A 117 -20.52 14.28 -42.86
N SER A 118 -20.61 13.12 -42.20
CA SER A 118 -20.64 13.00 -40.75
C SER A 118 -19.84 11.77 -40.30
N GLN A 119 -18.95 11.97 -39.33
CA GLN A 119 -18.16 10.90 -38.71
C GLN A 119 -17.88 11.23 -37.25
N ILE A 120 -18.06 10.26 -36.34
CA ILE A 120 -17.59 10.40 -34.95
C ILE A 120 -16.07 10.24 -34.91
N ILE A 121 -15.39 11.26 -34.37
CA ILE A 121 -13.92 11.29 -34.23
C ILE A 121 -13.51 10.80 -32.84
N TYR A 122 -14.21 11.28 -31.80
CA TYR A 122 -13.85 11.01 -30.41
C TYR A 122 -15.09 10.99 -29.51
N ALA A 123 -14.98 10.25 -28.41
CA ALA A 123 -16.01 10.14 -27.39
C ALA A 123 -15.38 9.98 -26.01
N TRP A 124 -16.01 10.61 -25.01
CA TRP A 124 -15.57 10.62 -23.62
C TRP A 124 -16.76 10.43 -22.68
N ALA A 125 -16.59 9.67 -21.61
CA ALA A 125 -17.60 9.52 -20.55
C ALA A 125 -16.92 9.15 -19.22
N ARG A 126 -17.54 9.51 -18.09
CA ARG A 126 -17.18 9.07 -16.72
C ARG A 126 -15.68 9.20 -16.39
N ASP A 127 -15.10 10.39 -16.56
CA ASP A 127 -13.70 10.69 -16.22
C ASP A 127 -12.65 9.81 -16.93
N ALA A 128 -12.93 9.41 -18.17
CA ALA A 128 -11.97 8.65 -18.98
C ALA A 128 -10.64 9.42 -19.15
N PRO A 129 -9.49 8.71 -19.09
CA PRO A 129 -8.17 9.32 -19.21
C PRO A 129 -7.90 9.85 -20.63
N THR A 130 -6.84 10.65 -20.78
CA THR A 130 -6.41 11.19 -22.08
C THR A 130 -6.07 10.07 -23.08
N LEU A 131 -6.58 10.16 -24.31
CA LEU A 131 -6.30 9.21 -25.38
C LEU A 131 -5.23 9.78 -26.33
N ARG A 132 -4.08 9.12 -26.42
CA ARG A 132 -3.04 9.40 -27.43
C ARG A 132 -3.13 8.36 -28.54
N LEU A 133 -3.08 8.81 -29.80
CA LEU A 133 -3.01 7.90 -30.94
C LEU A 133 -1.60 7.30 -31.06
N PRO A 134 -1.45 6.12 -31.71
CA PRO A 134 -0.14 5.54 -31.97
C PRO A 134 0.78 6.48 -32.77
N ASP A 135 2.10 6.33 -32.62
CA ASP A 135 3.07 7.18 -33.28
C ASP A 135 2.92 7.14 -34.81
N GLY A 136 2.92 8.32 -35.44
CA GLY A 136 2.74 8.44 -36.89
C GLY A 136 1.29 8.35 -37.38
N VAL A 137 0.30 8.18 -36.48
CA VAL A 137 -1.14 8.12 -36.81
C VAL A 137 -1.84 9.45 -36.53
N GLY A 138 -2.68 9.92 -37.46
CA GLY A 138 -3.52 11.10 -37.22
C GLY A 138 -4.80 11.17 -38.06
N PHE A 139 -5.81 11.88 -37.55
CA PHE A 139 -7.02 12.20 -38.30
C PHE A 139 -6.80 13.44 -39.17
N LYS A 140 -6.96 13.30 -40.48
CA LYS A 140 -6.82 14.40 -41.43
C LYS A 140 -8.07 15.29 -41.46
N VAL A 141 -7.92 16.58 -41.15
CA VAL A 141 -8.99 17.61 -41.20
C VAL A 141 -8.50 18.86 -41.95
N GLY A 142 -9.40 19.64 -42.57
CA GLY A 142 -9.02 20.86 -43.31
C GLY A 142 -9.13 20.73 -44.83
N ASN A 143 -8.19 21.32 -45.56
CA ASN A 143 -8.29 21.63 -47.01
C ASN A 143 -8.74 20.42 -47.87
N ASN A 144 -7.99 19.32 -47.84
CA ASN A 144 -8.26 18.12 -48.64
C ASN A 144 -9.01 17.03 -47.86
N SER A 145 -9.78 17.39 -46.83
CA SER A 145 -10.59 16.46 -46.02
C SER A 145 -12.09 16.75 -46.17
N PRO A 146 -12.96 15.72 -46.15
CA PRO A 146 -14.40 15.93 -46.07
C PRO A 146 -14.86 16.52 -44.72
N ILE A 147 -13.98 16.56 -43.71
CA ILE A 147 -14.23 17.16 -42.40
C ILE A 147 -13.83 18.64 -42.43
N LYS A 148 -14.85 19.49 -42.54
CA LYS A 148 -14.72 20.95 -42.59
C LYS A 148 -15.05 21.64 -41.27
N TYR A 149 -15.89 21.00 -40.46
CA TYR A 149 -16.31 21.45 -39.14
C TYR A 149 -16.07 20.33 -38.12
N ILE A 150 -15.69 20.70 -36.91
CA ILE A 150 -15.67 19.81 -35.75
C ILE A 150 -16.77 20.26 -34.81
N VAL A 151 -17.75 19.39 -34.55
CA VAL A 151 -18.89 19.69 -33.67
C VAL A 151 -18.73 18.91 -32.37
N LEU A 152 -18.65 19.62 -31.25
CA LEU A 152 -18.63 19.04 -29.92
C LEU A 152 -20.05 18.98 -29.37
N GLN A 153 -20.47 17.80 -28.94
CA GLN A 153 -21.72 17.54 -28.24
C GLN A 153 -21.42 17.19 -26.77
N VAL A 154 -22.12 17.81 -25.84
CA VAL A 154 -22.02 17.54 -24.40
C VAL A 154 -23.41 17.21 -23.85
N HIS A 155 -23.49 16.11 -23.08
CA HIS A 155 -24.71 15.69 -22.40
C HIS A 155 -24.67 16.08 -20.91
N TYR A 156 -25.59 16.95 -20.50
CA TYR A 156 -25.78 17.42 -19.13
C TYR A 156 -26.95 16.67 -18.45
N ALA A 157 -26.64 15.57 -17.75
CA ALA A 157 -27.67 14.77 -17.07
C ALA A 157 -28.21 15.45 -15.80
N VAL A 158 -27.36 16.14 -15.03
CA VAL A 158 -27.72 16.76 -13.74
C VAL A 158 -27.40 18.26 -13.79
N VAL A 159 -28.37 19.09 -13.40
CA VAL A 159 -28.25 20.57 -13.42
C VAL A 159 -27.92 21.15 -12.03
N ASP A 160 -27.83 20.29 -11.01
CA ASP A 160 -27.64 20.71 -9.61
C ASP A 160 -26.37 21.55 -9.39
N SER A 161 -25.31 21.29 -10.16
CA SER A 161 -24.05 22.06 -10.13
C SER A 161 -24.15 23.48 -10.69
N PHE A 162 -25.27 23.84 -11.33
CA PHE A 162 -25.48 25.12 -12.03
C PHE A 162 -26.56 26.01 -11.40
N LYS A 163 -27.16 25.58 -10.27
CA LYS A 163 -28.23 26.33 -9.56
C LYS A 163 -27.78 27.71 -9.05
N ASP A 164 -26.47 27.91 -8.85
CA ASP A 164 -25.88 29.16 -8.35
C ASP A 164 -25.60 30.19 -9.46
N GLY A 165 -25.97 29.92 -10.72
CA GLY A 165 -25.76 30.82 -11.86
C GLY A 165 -24.38 30.71 -12.52
N SER A 166 -23.62 29.66 -12.21
CA SER A 166 -22.33 29.32 -12.84
C SER A 166 -22.50 28.96 -14.33
N THR A 167 -21.45 29.20 -15.12
CA THR A 167 -21.40 28.86 -16.56
C THR A 167 -20.42 27.74 -16.81
N ASP A 168 -20.71 26.84 -17.75
CA ASP A 168 -19.85 25.71 -18.09
C ASP A 168 -18.95 25.97 -19.31
N ASP A 169 -17.69 25.54 -19.21
CA ASP A 169 -16.71 25.54 -20.30
C ASP A 169 -16.12 24.15 -20.56
N SER A 170 -16.88 23.08 -20.24
CA SER A 170 -16.47 21.70 -20.47
C SER A 170 -16.21 21.43 -21.96
N GLY A 171 -15.18 20.62 -22.24
CA GLY A 171 -14.87 20.23 -23.62
C GLY A 171 -13.60 19.40 -23.76
N VAL A 172 -12.95 19.50 -24.92
CA VAL A 172 -11.79 18.67 -25.29
C VAL A 172 -10.69 19.53 -25.92
N PHE A 173 -9.47 19.38 -25.42
CA PHE A 173 -8.26 19.88 -26.08
C PHE A 173 -7.74 18.87 -27.09
N LEU A 174 -7.62 19.30 -28.34
CA LEU A 174 -7.03 18.56 -29.44
C LEU A 174 -5.54 18.82 -29.52
N HIS A 175 -4.76 17.76 -29.62
CA HIS A 175 -3.38 17.82 -30.05
C HIS A 175 -3.32 17.62 -31.55
N TYR A 176 -2.71 18.56 -32.28
CA TYR A 176 -2.61 18.50 -33.73
C TYR A 176 -1.20 18.79 -34.23
N THR A 177 -0.90 18.34 -35.44
CA THR A 177 0.33 18.70 -36.16
C THR A 177 0.01 19.11 -37.60
N LEU A 178 0.88 19.94 -38.17
CA LEU A 178 0.86 20.34 -39.58
C LEU A 178 1.71 19.41 -40.45
N GLN A 179 2.52 18.55 -39.83
CA GLN A 179 3.33 17.60 -40.58
C GLN A 179 2.45 16.49 -41.16
N PRO A 180 2.63 16.11 -42.43
CA PRO A 180 1.85 15.07 -43.06
C PRO A 180 2.12 13.72 -42.39
N MET A 181 1.05 13.08 -41.89
CA MET A 181 1.11 11.76 -41.28
C MET A 181 0.88 10.70 -42.34
N PHE A 182 1.80 9.73 -42.44
CA PHE A 182 1.70 8.62 -43.41
C PHE A 182 0.64 7.59 -43.02
N LYS A 183 0.22 7.55 -41.75
CA LYS A 183 -0.85 6.67 -41.26
C LYS A 183 -2.11 7.48 -40.96
N GLN A 184 -3.16 7.24 -41.74
CA GLN A 184 -4.42 7.98 -41.58
C GLN A 184 -5.39 7.20 -40.71
N ALA A 185 -5.89 7.84 -39.65
CA ALA A 185 -6.87 7.26 -38.74
C ALA A 185 -8.29 7.33 -39.31
N GLY A 186 -9.07 6.28 -39.07
CA GLY A 186 -10.49 6.19 -39.39
C GLY A 186 -11.27 5.49 -38.28
N VAL A 187 -12.59 5.64 -38.32
CA VAL A 187 -13.52 4.96 -37.41
C VAL A 187 -14.58 4.26 -38.26
N LEU A 188 -14.75 2.97 -38.05
CA LEU A 188 -15.78 2.13 -38.66
C LEU A 188 -16.87 1.89 -37.61
N LEU A 189 -18.12 2.27 -37.92
CA LEU A 189 -19.27 1.95 -37.07
C LEU A 189 -19.94 0.67 -37.60
N ILE A 190 -20.04 -0.34 -36.74
CA ILE A 190 -20.82 -1.55 -36.96
C ILE A 190 -22.08 -1.43 -36.13
N ALA A 191 -23.23 -1.41 -36.79
CA ALA A 191 -24.53 -1.23 -36.17
C ALA A 191 -25.56 -2.19 -36.77
N THR A 192 -26.64 -2.41 -36.04
CA THR A 192 -27.78 -3.22 -36.50
C THR A 192 -29.07 -2.49 -36.18
N ASN A 193 -30.14 -2.78 -36.93
CA ASN A 193 -31.50 -2.29 -36.71
C ASN A 193 -32.40 -3.45 -36.26
N GLY A 194 -33.56 -3.21 -35.65
CA GLY A 194 -34.45 -4.31 -35.26
C GLY A 194 -35.30 -4.01 -34.05
N LYS A 195 -35.86 -5.07 -33.46
CA LYS A 195 -36.70 -4.99 -32.25
C LYS A 195 -36.33 -6.07 -31.24
N ILE A 196 -36.51 -5.77 -29.97
CA ILE A 196 -36.25 -6.65 -28.82
C ILE A 196 -37.59 -6.87 -28.12
N ASP A 197 -38.05 -8.11 -28.04
CA ASP A 197 -39.33 -8.41 -27.40
C ASP A 197 -39.24 -8.32 -25.86
N GLY A 198 -40.37 -8.05 -25.21
CA GLY A 198 -40.42 -7.90 -23.75
C GLY A 198 -40.08 -9.21 -23.02
N LYS A 199 -39.38 -9.11 -21.88
CA LYS A 199 -38.98 -10.26 -21.04
C LYS A 199 -38.17 -11.34 -21.77
N SER A 200 -37.40 -10.95 -22.78
CA SER A 200 -36.60 -11.86 -23.60
C SER A 200 -35.12 -11.46 -23.60
N THR A 201 -34.25 -12.41 -23.91
CA THR A 201 -32.84 -12.14 -24.21
C THR A 201 -32.65 -12.31 -25.71
N GLU A 202 -32.25 -11.23 -26.38
CA GLU A 202 -32.12 -11.19 -27.84
C GLU A 202 -30.68 -10.87 -28.24
N HIS A 203 -30.19 -11.52 -29.31
CA HIS A 203 -28.86 -11.29 -29.86
C HIS A 203 -28.97 -10.44 -31.13
N MET A 204 -28.46 -9.22 -31.06
CA MET A 204 -28.45 -8.32 -32.21
C MET A 204 -27.12 -8.44 -32.92
N GLU A 205 -27.16 -8.76 -34.20
CA GLU A 205 -26.00 -9.20 -34.96
C GLU A 205 -25.81 -8.39 -36.24
N ALA A 206 -24.57 -7.98 -36.51
CA ALA A 206 -24.17 -7.33 -37.73
C ALA A 206 -22.89 -7.96 -38.27
N ALA A 207 -22.78 -8.04 -39.60
CA ALA A 207 -21.55 -8.45 -40.29
C ALA A 207 -21.50 -7.80 -41.68
N CYS A 208 -20.36 -7.22 -42.04
CA CYS A 208 -20.11 -6.70 -43.39
C CYS A 208 -18.75 -7.13 -43.89
N GLN A 209 -18.67 -7.40 -45.18
CA GLN A 209 -17.41 -7.67 -45.87
C GLN A 209 -16.71 -6.34 -46.21
N ILE A 210 -15.38 -6.31 -46.05
CA ILE A 210 -14.55 -5.20 -46.53
C ILE A 210 -14.30 -5.39 -48.03
N THR A 211 -14.79 -4.46 -48.85
CA THR A 211 -14.70 -4.52 -50.31
C THR A 211 -13.51 -3.75 -50.89
N GLU A 212 -13.01 -2.76 -50.15
CA GLU A 212 -11.89 -1.90 -50.54
C GLU A 212 -10.54 -2.62 -50.38
N ASP A 213 -9.61 -2.32 -51.28
CA ASP A 213 -8.25 -2.88 -51.26
C ASP A 213 -7.32 -2.07 -50.35
N LYS A 214 -7.66 -2.04 -49.05
CA LYS A 214 -6.92 -1.32 -48.01
C LYS A 214 -6.66 -2.26 -46.83
N VAL A 215 -5.45 -2.21 -46.29
CA VAL A 215 -5.09 -2.94 -45.07
C VAL A 215 -5.42 -2.06 -43.87
N LEU A 216 -6.37 -2.50 -43.05
CA LEU A 216 -6.79 -1.78 -41.86
C LEU A 216 -6.03 -2.33 -40.65
N HIS A 217 -5.39 -1.44 -39.90
CA HIS A 217 -4.76 -1.75 -38.62
C HIS A 217 -5.66 -1.26 -37.50
N PRO A 218 -6.57 -2.12 -36.97
CA PRO A 218 -7.36 -1.74 -35.82
C PRO A 218 -6.43 -1.47 -34.63
N PHE A 219 -6.78 -0.54 -33.75
CA PHE A 219 -6.00 -0.30 -32.52
C PHE A 219 -6.88 0.02 -31.31
N ALA A 220 -8.10 0.52 -31.51
CA ALA A 220 -9.03 0.75 -30.42
C ALA A 220 -10.48 0.46 -30.83
N TYR A 221 -11.34 0.15 -29.87
CA TYR A 221 -12.76 -0.07 -30.08
C TYR A 221 -13.61 0.52 -28.96
N ARG A 222 -14.89 0.79 -29.23
CA ARG A 222 -15.87 1.24 -28.25
C ARG A 222 -17.20 0.56 -28.49
N THR A 223 -17.85 0.15 -27.41
CA THR A 223 -19.18 -0.46 -27.40
C THR A 223 -20.20 0.53 -26.88
N HIS A 224 -21.39 0.59 -27.46
CA HIS A 224 -22.46 1.46 -26.98
C HIS A 224 -23.85 0.80 -27.15
N THR A 225 -24.57 0.75 -26.03
CA THR A 225 -25.98 0.35 -25.91
C THR A 225 -26.65 1.24 -24.86
N HIS A 226 -27.98 1.19 -24.72
CA HIS A 226 -28.65 1.78 -23.56
C HIS A 226 -28.79 0.73 -22.44
N SER A 227 -29.92 0.78 -21.73
CA SER A 227 -30.17 0.05 -20.48
C SER A 227 -30.21 -1.47 -20.61
N LEU A 228 -30.53 -2.01 -21.79
CA LEU A 228 -30.74 -3.45 -21.99
C LEU A 228 -29.46 -4.22 -22.36
N GLY A 229 -28.39 -3.54 -22.76
CA GLY A 229 -27.15 -4.19 -23.18
C GLY A 229 -26.38 -4.83 -22.03
N LYS A 230 -25.96 -6.08 -22.22
CA LYS A 230 -25.15 -6.84 -21.25
C LYS A 230 -23.72 -7.05 -21.71
N VAL A 231 -23.54 -7.42 -22.96
CA VAL A 231 -22.22 -7.68 -23.55
C VAL A 231 -22.28 -7.29 -25.02
N VAL A 232 -21.24 -6.58 -25.48
CA VAL A 232 -21.01 -6.35 -26.90
C VAL A 232 -19.64 -6.89 -27.28
N ALA A 233 -19.60 -7.71 -28.33
CA ALA A 233 -18.39 -8.35 -28.83
C ALA A 233 -18.21 -8.04 -30.33
N GLY A 234 -16.99 -7.71 -30.73
CA GLY A 234 -16.59 -7.48 -32.12
C GLY A 234 -15.57 -8.51 -32.60
N TYR A 235 -15.69 -8.91 -33.86
CA TYR A 235 -14.90 -9.97 -34.48
C TYR A 235 -14.43 -9.57 -35.88
N LYS A 236 -13.23 -10.02 -36.23
CA LYS A 236 -12.75 -10.20 -37.60
C LYS A 236 -13.01 -11.66 -37.99
N VAL A 237 -13.53 -11.89 -39.19
CA VAL A 237 -13.81 -13.23 -39.70
C VAL A 237 -13.13 -13.41 -41.05
N ARG A 238 -12.25 -14.41 -41.13
CA ARG A 238 -11.50 -14.75 -42.34
C ARG A 238 -11.83 -16.18 -42.75
N ARG A 239 -12.15 -16.37 -44.03
CA ARG A 239 -12.40 -17.71 -44.59
C ARG A 239 -11.08 -18.40 -44.92
N ASP A 240 -10.86 -19.56 -44.34
CA ASP A 240 -9.68 -20.39 -44.62
C ASP A 240 -9.84 -21.16 -45.94
N SER A 241 -8.72 -21.63 -46.50
CA SER A 241 -8.59 -22.46 -47.71
C SER A 241 -9.50 -23.70 -47.74
N LYS A 242 -9.97 -24.17 -46.57
CA LYS A 242 -10.90 -25.29 -46.40
C LYS A 242 -12.38 -24.88 -46.34
N GLY A 243 -12.71 -23.61 -46.60
CA GLY A 243 -14.08 -23.08 -46.56
C GLY A 243 -14.66 -22.90 -45.15
N LYS A 244 -13.81 -22.95 -44.11
CA LYS A 244 -14.21 -22.70 -42.71
C LYS A 244 -13.86 -21.26 -42.31
N ASP A 245 -14.77 -20.61 -41.60
CA ASP A 245 -14.54 -19.25 -41.12
C ASP A 245 -13.81 -19.26 -39.77
N LYS A 246 -12.70 -18.53 -39.71
CA LYS A 246 -11.90 -18.29 -38.51
C LYS A 246 -12.34 -16.97 -37.88
N TRP A 247 -12.87 -17.03 -36.67
CA TRP A 247 -13.32 -15.88 -35.90
C TRP A 247 -12.22 -15.42 -34.95
N ILE A 248 -11.83 -14.15 -35.07
CA ILE A 248 -10.81 -13.51 -34.22
C ILE A 248 -11.48 -12.37 -33.48
N GLN A 249 -11.49 -12.44 -32.16
CA GLN A 249 -12.10 -11.41 -31.32
C GLN A 249 -11.24 -10.13 -31.37
N LEU A 250 -11.83 -9.02 -31.81
CA LEU A 250 -11.19 -7.71 -31.80
C LEU A 250 -11.32 -7.05 -30.42
N GLY A 251 -12.47 -7.25 -29.77
CA GLY A 251 -12.72 -6.70 -28.45
C GLY A 251 -14.10 -7.08 -27.93
N LYS A 252 -14.22 -7.13 -26.60
CA LYS A 252 -15.45 -7.51 -25.93
C LYS A 252 -15.58 -6.77 -24.61
N ARG A 253 -16.73 -6.12 -24.38
CA ARG A 253 -16.96 -5.30 -23.17
C ARG A 253 -18.41 -5.34 -22.72
N ASP A 254 -18.63 -5.11 -21.42
CA ASP A 254 -19.93 -4.67 -20.90
C ASP A 254 -20.15 -3.19 -21.27
N PRO A 255 -21.20 -2.86 -22.05
CA PRO A 255 -21.46 -1.51 -22.53
C PRO A 255 -21.89 -0.52 -21.43
N LEU A 256 -22.23 -0.99 -20.22
CA LEU A 256 -22.57 -0.15 -19.06
C LEU A 256 -21.34 0.30 -18.25
N THR A 257 -20.16 -0.28 -18.53
CA THR A 257 -18.88 0.19 -17.99
C THR A 257 -18.44 1.51 -18.65
N PRO A 258 -17.51 2.30 -18.08
CA PRO A 258 -17.15 3.61 -18.61
C PRO A 258 -16.90 3.61 -20.13
N GLN A 259 -17.61 4.46 -20.89
CA GLN A 259 -17.67 4.35 -22.35
C GLN A 259 -16.51 5.09 -23.06
N MET A 260 -15.27 4.65 -22.84
CA MET A 260 -14.09 5.13 -23.56
C MET A 260 -13.71 4.20 -24.74
N PHE A 261 -12.82 4.67 -25.62
CA PHE A 261 -12.15 3.79 -26.58
C PHE A 261 -11.11 2.94 -25.86
N TYR A 262 -11.25 1.61 -25.99
CA TYR A 262 -10.38 0.61 -25.40
C TYR A 262 -9.39 0.07 -26.43
N PRO A 263 -8.14 -0.26 -26.05
CA PRO A 263 -7.25 -0.97 -26.95
C PRO A 263 -7.87 -2.32 -27.34
N ILE A 264 -7.69 -2.73 -28.60
CA ILE A 264 -8.12 -4.04 -29.09
C ILE A 264 -7.31 -5.18 -28.44
N GLU A 265 -7.88 -6.37 -28.40
CA GLU A 265 -7.21 -7.56 -27.82
C GLU A 265 -6.24 -8.22 -28.80
N ASN A 266 -6.56 -8.19 -30.09
CA ASN A 266 -5.76 -8.80 -31.15
C ASN A 266 -5.50 -7.80 -32.28
N GLU A 267 -4.24 -7.41 -32.48
CA GLU A 267 -3.79 -6.44 -33.48
C GLU A 267 -3.67 -7.00 -34.90
N GLU A 268 -4.43 -8.05 -35.24
CA GLU A 268 -4.44 -8.57 -36.60
C GLU A 268 -5.04 -7.56 -37.59
N THR A 269 -4.40 -7.41 -38.75
CA THR A 269 -4.84 -6.54 -39.83
C THR A 269 -6.13 -7.06 -40.49
N ILE A 270 -7.02 -6.17 -40.92
CA ILE A 270 -8.22 -6.52 -41.68
C ILE A 270 -7.93 -6.21 -43.15
N GLU A 271 -8.11 -7.19 -44.02
CA GLU A 271 -7.80 -7.09 -45.45
C GLU A 271 -9.06 -7.21 -46.29
N LYS A 272 -8.95 -6.91 -47.58
CA LYS A 272 -10.03 -7.08 -48.55
C LYS A 272 -10.56 -8.50 -48.54
N GLY A 273 -11.87 -8.63 -48.41
CA GLY A 273 -12.57 -9.92 -48.37
C GLY A 273 -12.83 -10.48 -46.97
N ASP A 274 -12.18 -9.94 -45.93
CA ASP A 274 -12.52 -10.25 -44.54
C ASP A 274 -13.89 -9.67 -44.16
N PHE A 275 -14.58 -10.32 -43.23
CA PHE A 275 -15.78 -9.79 -42.61
C PHE A 275 -15.46 -9.16 -41.26
N VAL A 276 -16.08 -8.02 -40.97
CA VAL A 276 -16.10 -7.43 -39.64
C VAL A 276 -17.51 -7.58 -39.08
N ALA A 277 -17.62 -8.21 -37.91
CA ALA A 277 -18.88 -8.59 -37.30
C ALA A 277 -18.97 -8.10 -35.86
N ALA A 278 -20.18 -7.75 -35.41
CA ALA A 278 -20.46 -7.39 -34.03
C ALA A 278 -21.75 -8.05 -33.54
N ARG A 279 -21.75 -8.50 -32.29
CA ARG A 279 -22.93 -9.02 -31.59
C ARG A 279 -23.15 -8.27 -30.29
N CYS A 280 -24.36 -7.75 -30.10
CA CYS A 280 -24.83 -7.25 -28.82
C CYS A 280 -25.81 -8.26 -28.21
N THR A 281 -25.57 -8.62 -26.95
CA THR A 281 -26.50 -9.43 -26.16
C THR A 281 -27.35 -8.50 -25.31
N MET A 282 -28.64 -8.46 -25.61
CA MET A 282 -29.64 -7.61 -24.96
C MET A 282 -30.50 -8.43 -24.03
N GLN A 283 -30.71 -7.97 -22.80
CA GLN A 283 -31.60 -8.61 -21.84
C GLN A 283 -32.74 -7.65 -21.47
N SER A 284 -33.92 -7.88 -22.05
CA SER A 284 -35.10 -7.05 -21.80
C SER A 284 -35.84 -7.50 -20.55
N ASN A 285 -35.87 -6.64 -19.52
CA ASN A 285 -36.79 -6.79 -18.37
C ASN A 285 -38.13 -6.06 -18.60
N ARG A 286 -38.27 -5.33 -19.72
CA ARG A 286 -39.45 -4.53 -20.05
C ARG A 286 -40.59 -5.43 -20.54
N THR A 287 -41.84 -5.01 -20.34
CA THR A 287 -43.04 -5.74 -20.82
C THR A 287 -43.42 -5.42 -22.26
N ARG A 288 -42.93 -4.30 -22.81
CA ARG A 288 -43.16 -3.86 -24.20
C ARG A 288 -41.98 -4.22 -25.10
N THR A 289 -42.24 -4.44 -26.38
CA THR A 289 -41.20 -4.52 -27.41
C THR A 289 -40.46 -3.18 -27.50
N THR A 290 -39.14 -3.24 -27.48
CA THR A 290 -38.25 -2.08 -27.59
C THR A 290 -37.62 -2.06 -28.98
N TYR A 291 -37.68 -0.94 -29.69
CA TYR A 291 -37.10 -0.80 -31.03
C TYR A 291 -35.68 -0.25 -30.95
N ILE A 292 -34.88 -0.46 -31.99
CA ILE A 292 -33.63 0.26 -32.14
C ILE A 292 -33.90 1.69 -32.59
N GLY A 293 -33.33 2.66 -31.88
CA GLY A 293 -33.55 4.08 -32.11
C GLY A 293 -32.70 4.96 -31.20
N SER A 294 -32.77 6.27 -31.43
CA SER A 294 -31.90 7.26 -30.77
C SER A 294 -32.44 7.79 -29.44
N THR A 295 -33.59 7.31 -28.96
CA THR A 295 -34.21 7.80 -27.72
C THR A 295 -33.86 6.93 -26.51
N ASN A 296 -33.98 7.45 -25.28
CA ASN A 296 -33.82 6.64 -24.05
C ASN A 296 -34.85 5.50 -23.92
N GLU A 297 -35.99 5.62 -24.62
CA GLU A 297 -37.00 4.56 -24.65
C GLU A 297 -36.65 3.45 -25.65
N ASP A 298 -35.84 3.77 -26.65
CA ASP A 298 -35.29 2.83 -27.63
C ASP A 298 -33.96 2.24 -27.14
N GLU A 299 -33.39 1.31 -27.89
CA GLU A 299 -32.05 0.74 -27.64
C GLU A 299 -31.13 0.96 -28.84
N MET A 300 -29.82 0.81 -28.63
CA MET A 300 -28.82 0.85 -29.70
C MET A 300 -27.84 -0.31 -29.57
N CYS A 301 -27.29 -0.77 -30.69
CA CYS A 301 -26.22 -1.76 -30.73
C CYS A 301 -25.13 -1.25 -31.65
N ASN A 302 -24.18 -0.51 -31.09
CA ASN A 302 -23.11 0.14 -31.82
C ASN A 302 -21.75 -0.39 -31.36
N PHE A 303 -20.95 -0.84 -32.32
CA PHE A 303 -19.55 -1.20 -32.12
C PHE A 303 -18.69 -0.31 -33.03
N TYR A 304 -17.94 0.61 -32.41
CA TYR A 304 -17.02 1.50 -33.09
C TYR A 304 -15.63 0.87 -33.10
N LEU A 305 -15.00 0.82 -34.25
CA LEU A 305 -13.64 0.32 -34.43
C LEU A 305 -12.75 1.44 -34.99
N MET A 306 -11.76 1.89 -34.23
CA MET A 306 -10.71 2.78 -34.70
C MET A 306 -9.61 1.96 -35.36
N TYR A 307 -9.22 2.40 -36.55
CA TYR A 307 -8.15 1.79 -37.32
C TYR A 307 -7.30 2.87 -37.98
N TYR A 308 -6.10 2.50 -38.42
CA TYR A 308 -5.34 3.32 -39.36
C TYR A 308 -5.04 2.54 -40.64
N VAL A 309 -4.78 3.27 -41.72
CA VAL A 309 -4.34 2.74 -43.01
C VAL A 309 -3.01 3.38 -43.36
N ASP A 310 -2.09 2.59 -43.90
CA ASP A 310 -0.85 3.09 -44.48
C ASP A 310 -1.15 3.62 -45.91
N GLY A 311 -1.09 4.95 -46.13
CA GLY A 311 -1.27 5.55 -47.47
C GLY A 311 -2.57 6.36 -47.73
N GLU A 312 -3.19 6.18 -48.90
CA GLU A 312 -4.27 7.04 -49.43
C GLU A 312 -5.62 6.90 -48.71
N GLY A 313 -5.91 7.79 -47.76
CA GLY A 313 -7.26 7.99 -47.23
C GLY A 313 -7.77 6.87 -46.29
N PRO A 314 -8.62 7.16 -45.28
CA PRO A 314 -9.35 6.11 -44.58
C PRO A 314 -10.33 5.37 -45.51
N LEU A 315 -10.99 4.32 -45.00
CA LEU A 315 -12.02 3.55 -45.73
C LEU A 315 -13.20 4.46 -46.12
N GLU A 316 -13.72 4.33 -47.34
CA GLU A 316 -14.94 5.03 -47.77
C GLU A 316 -16.18 4.43 -47.09
N GLN A 317 -16.21 3.10 -46.92
CA GLN A 317 -17.23 2.37 -46.19
C GLN A 317 -17.12 2.63 -44.67
N LYS A 318 -17.61 3.79 -44.19
CA LYS A 318 -17.55 4.16 -42.76
C LYS A 318 -18.62 3.52 -41.87
N TYR A 319 -19.66 2.95 -42.48
CA TYR A 319 -20.82 2.38 -41.79
C TYR A 319 -21.08 0.96 -42.27
N CYS A 320 -21.14 0.02 -41.34
CA CYS A 320 -21.57 -1.36 -41.55
C CYS A 320 -22.91 -1.58 -40.83
N GLY A 321 -24.00 -1.58 -41.58
CA GLY A 321 -25.35 -1.78 -41.07
C GLY A 321 -25.94 -3.11 -41.53
N SER A 322 -26.50 -3.91 -40.62
CA SER A 322 -27.32 -5.08 -40.95
C SER A 322 -28.79 -4.83 -40.65
N ARG A 323 -29.68 -5.60 -41.31
CA ARG A 323 -30.99 -5.89 -40.73
C ARG A 323 -30.72 -6.65 -39.43
N GLY A 324 -31.55 -6.55 -38.41
CA GLY A 324 -31.39 -7.31 -37.17
C GLY A 324 -32.69 -8.04 -36.82
N PRO A 325 -32.86 -8.43 -35.55
CA PRO A 325 -33.95 -9.31 -35.13
C PRO A 325 -35.34 -8.75 -35.47
N PRO A 326 -36.28 -9.60 -35.94
CA PRO A 326 -36.15 -11.06 -36.12
C PRO A 326 -35.62 -11.48 -37.51
N SER A 327 -35.29 -10.53 -38.37
CA SER A 327 -35.04 -10.78 -39.81
C SER A 327 -33.63 -11.25 -40.16
N TYR A 328 -32.67 -11.10 -39.25
CA TYR A 328 -31.26 -11.36 -39.52
C TYR A 328 -30.54 -11.87 -38.29
N TYR A 329 -29.81 -12.97 -38.51
CA TYR A 329 -28.86 -13.58 -37.59
C TYR A 329 -27.67 -14.10 -38.42
N TRP A 330 -26.49 -14.24 -37.82
CA TRP A 330 -25.31 -14.84 -38.44
C TRP A 330 -25.57 -16.28 -38.93
N ARG A 331 -26.52 -16.99 -38.33
CA ARG A 331 -26.96 -18.33 -38.76
C ARG A 331 -27.76 -18.33 -40.07
N ASN A 332 -28.29 -17.18 -40.51
CA ASN A 332 -29.11 -17.13 -41.71
C ASN A 332 -28.26 -17.46 -42.94
N HIS A 333 -28.80 -18.31 -43.83
CA HIS A 333 -28.10 -18.78 -45.04
C HIS A 333 -27.67 -17.64 -45.99
N GLU A 334 -28.26 -16.45 -45.86
CA GLU A 334 -27.96 -15.28 -46.71
C GLU A 334 -26.53 -14.75 -46.55
N VAL A 335 -25.86 -14.97 -45.41
CA VAL A 335 -24.49 -14.46 -45.14
C VAL A 335 -23.43 -15.54 -45.33
N GLY A 336 -23.83 -16.82 -45.26
CA GLY A 336 -22.93 -17.97 -45.47
C GLY A 336 -21.78 -18.08 -44.46
N LEU A 337 -21.94 -17.57 -43.23
CA LEU A 337 -20.95 -17.64 -42.16
C LEU A 337 -21.06 -18.95 -41.36
N ASN A 338 -19.93 -19.61 -41.10
CA ASN A 338 -19.85 -20.91 -40.42
C ASN A 338 -18.98 -20.83 -39.15
N ASN A 339 -19.02 -21.86 -38.28
CA ASN A 339 -18.18 -21.96 -37.07
C ASN A 339 -18.35 -20.78 -36.07
N ILE A 340 -19.59 -20.34 -35.87
CA ILE A 340 -19.95 -19.14 -35.10
C ILE A 340 -19.68 -19.36 -33.59
N PRO A 341 -18.94 -18.45 -32.90
CA PRO A 341 -18.60 -18.58 -31.48
C PRO A 341 -19.74 -18.10 -30.57
N GLU A 342 -20.82 -18.88 -30.43
CA GLU A 342 -22.04 -18.37 -29.81
C GLU A 342 -21.95 -18.11 -28.30
N ILE A 343 -21.35 -19.03 -27.56
CA ILE A 343 -21.23 -18.95 -26.10
C ILE A 343 -20.23 -17.85 -25.73
N GLU A 344 -19.11 -17.80 -26.47
CA GLU A 344 -18.05 -16.83 -26.25
C GLU A 344 -18.48 -15.41 -26.63
N ALA A 345 -19.28 -15.22 -27.67
CA ALA A 345 -19.79 -13.90 -28.03
C ALA A 345 -20.87 -13.37 -27.07
N SER A 346 -21.57 -14.25 -26.35
CA SER A 346 -22.76 -13.88 -25.56
C SER A 346 -22.56 -13.81 -24.04
N LEU A 347 -21.49 -14.39 -23.47
CA LEU A 347 -21.27 -14.47 -22.01
C LEU A 347 -20.04 -13.69 -21.55
N TRP A 348 -20.10 -12.97 -20.43
CA TRP A 348 -18.92 -12.35 -19.81
C TRP A 348 -18.06 -13.39 -19.07
N ILE A 349 -16.74 -13.21 -19.00
CA ILE A 349 -15.78 -14.22 -18.48
C ILE A 349 -16.09 -14.68 -17.04
N LEU A 350 -16.74 -13.84 -16.23
CA LEU A 350 -17.17 -14.21 -14.87
C LEU A 350 -18.26 -15.31 -14.86
N ASP A 351 -19.12 -15.40 -15.88
CA ASP A 351 -20.13 -16.46 -16.01
C ASP A 351 -19.57 -17.79 -16.53
N LEU A 352 -18.41 -17.75 -17.21
CA LEU A 352 -17.74 -18.93 -17.76
C LEU A 352 -17.04 -19.77 -16.69
N MET A 353 -16.61 -19.15 -15.59
CA MET A 353 -16.05 -19.86 -14.42
C MET A 353 -17.13 -20.62 -13.65
N ASP A 354 -18.37 -20.13 -13.63
CA ASP A 354 -19.47 -20.76 -12.89
C ASP A 354 -20.04 -22.01 -13.60
N ARG A 355 -19.82 -22.15 -14.92
CA ARG A 355 -20.30 -23.30 -15.71
C ARG A 355 -19.23 -24.35 -16.06
N ARG A 356 -17.93 -24.04 -15.95
CA ARG A 356 -16.85 -25.04 -16.17
C ARG A 356 -16.66 -26.04 -15.01
N ALA A 357 -17.36 -25.86 -13.90
CA ALA A 357 -17.45 -26.87 -12.83
C ALA A 357 -18.44 -28.03 -13.14
N GLY A 358 -19.08 -28.04 -14.32
CA GLY A 358 -20.19 -28.94 -14.65
C GLY A 358 -19.90 -30.08 -15.63
N LEU A 359 -18.65 -30.54 -15.81
CA LEU A 359 -18.33 -31.69 -16.66
C LEU A 359 -17.34 -32.65 -15.98
N ALA A 360 -17.89 -33.60 -15.24
CA ALA A 360 -17.27 -34.90 -14.96
C ALA A 360 -18.23 -36.01 -15.45
N PRO A 361 -17.71 -37.15 -15.94
CA PRO A 361 -18.46 -38.09 -16.77
C PRO A 361 -19.48 -38.91 -15.98
N LYS A 362 -20.64 -39.11 -16.62
CA LYS A 362 -21.65 -40.10 -16.26
C LYS A 362 -21.02 -41.51 -16.27
N TYR A 363 -20.94 -42.18 -15.12
CA TYR A 363 -21.20 -43.61 -14.92
C TYR A 363 -21.33 -43.88 -13.41
N LEU A 364 -22.24 -44.80 -13.06
CA LEU A 364 -22.61 -45.32 -11.73
C LEU A 364 -23.61 -44.47 -10.92
N ILE A 365 -24.86 -44.59 -11.35
CA ILE A 365 -26.05 -44.54 -10.48
C ILE A 365 -26.32 -45.98 -10.07
N GLU A 366 -26.05 -46.33 -8.81
CA GLU A 366 -26.85 -47.19 -7.94
C GLU A 366 -26.20 -47.16 -6.54
N ASP A 367 -27.04 -47.17 -5.50
CA ASP A 367 -26.73 -47.13 -4.07
C ASP A 367 -26.24 -45.80 -3.47
N VAL A 368 -27.17 -44.95 -2.98
CA VAL A 368 -27.28 -44.47 -1.58
C VAL A 368 -28.63 -43.74 -1.44
N ILE A 369 -29.72 -44.48 -1.23
CA ILE A 369 -30.91 -44.02 -0.51
C ILE A 369 -31.27 -45.13 0.49
N LEU A 370 -30.49 -45.22 1.58
CA LEU A 370 -30.92 -45.87 2.81
C LEU A 370 -29.94 -45.56 3.97
N PHE A 371 -29.97 -44.34 4.52
CA PHE A 371 -29.41 -44.10 5.86
C PHE A 371 -30.19 -43.00 6.60
N THR A 372 -31.50 -43.16 6.61
CA THR A 372 -32.38 -42.77 7.72
C THR A 372 -33.33 -43.96 7.91
N PHE A 373 -33.41 -44.50 9.13
CA PHE A 373 -33.94 -45.82 9.50
C PHE A 373 -32.99 -47.00 9.27
N LEU A 374 -32.03 -47.17 10.20
CA LEU A 374 -31.68 -48.46 10.82
C LEU A 374 -30.59 -48.20 11.87
N ASP A 375 -31.00 -47.79 13.07
CA ASP A 375 -30.27 -48.13 14.30
C ASP A 375 -31.25 -48.25 15.47
N ARG A 376 -32.08 -49.30 15.38
CA ARG A 376 -32.94 -49.81 16.46
C ARG A 376 -33.00 -51.32 16.33
N ARG A 377 -31.88 -51.99 16.65
CA ARG A 377 -31.81 -53.26 17.39
C ARG A 377 -30.36 -53.74 17.40
N ASP A 378 -29.99 -54.22 18.58
CA ASP A 378 -28.76 -54.92 18.96
C ASP A 378 -27.53 -54.08 19.37
N THR A 379 -27.24 -54.17 20.68
CA THR A 379 -26.07 -53.68 21.45
C THR A 379 -26.16 -52.33 22.19
N GLN A 380 -27.34 -51.92 22.65
CA GLN A 380 -27.46 -50.93 23.74
C GLN A 380 -27.64 -51.62 25.10
N ARG A 381 -26.53 -51.93 25.79
CA ARG A 381 -26.50 -51.97 27.28
C ARG A 381 -25.07 -51.91 27.86
N ASP A 382 -24.03 -52.31 27.14
CA ASP A 382 -22.65 -52.36 27.69
C ASP A 382 -21.70 -51.20 27.29
N SER A 383 -22.02 -50.38 26.29
CA SER A 383 -21.13 -49.29 25.82
C SER A 383 -21.26 -47.98 26.62
N LYS A 384 -22.42 -47.70 27.25
CA LYS A 384 -22.61 -46.53 28.12
C LYS A 384 -21.87 -46.65 29.45
N ALA A 385 -21.75 -47.85 30.00
CA ALA A 385 -21.07 -48.09 31.28
C ALA A 385 -19.53 -47.88 31.18
N ARG A 386 -18.90 -48.35 30.09
CA ARG A 386 -17.45 -48.17 29.84
C ARG A 386 -17.07 -46.72 29.49
N HIS A 387 -17.97 -45.96 28.88
CA HIS A 387 -17.71 -44.54 28.58
C HIS A 387 -17.88 -43.63 29.81
N LEU A 388 -18.80 -43.94 30.74
CA LEU A 388 -18.92 -43.21 31.99
C LEU A 388 -17.74 -43.46 32.95
N THR A 389 -17.24 -44.70 33.06
CA THR A 389 -16.09 -45.04 33.94
C THR A 389 -14.81 -44.35 33.51
N LYS A 390 -14.53 -44.26 32.19
CA LYS A 390 -13.35 -43.51 31.69
C LYS A 390 -13.43 -42.01 32.02
N CYS A 391 -14.61 -41.40 32.02
CA CYS A 391 -14.77 -39.98 32.32
C CYS A 391 -14.54 -39.62 33.79
N GLN A 392 -14.92 -40.50 34.72
CA GLN A 392 -14.61 -40.30 36.15
C GLN A 392 -13.11 -40.38 36.42
N CYS A 393 -12.40 -41.37 35.86
CA CYS A 393 -10.95 -41.51 36.05
C CYS A 393 -10.13 -40.27 35.61
N PHE A 394 -10.54 -39.57 34.55
CA PHE A 394 -9.86 -38.35 34.11
C PHE A 394 -10.17 -37.12 34.97
N GLY A 395 -11.36 -37.03 35.57
CA GLY A 395 -11.70 -35.96 36.51
C GLY A 395 -10.82 -36.01 37.76
N ASP A 396 -10.71 -37.21 38.36
CA ASP A 396 -9.88 -37.45 39.55
C ASP A 396 -8.39 -37.20 39.27
N SER A 397 -7.93 -37.52 38.06
CA SER A 397 -6.55 -37.24 37.60
C SER A 397 -6.26 -35.73 37.48
N ILE A 398 -7.25 -34.94 37.08
CA ILE A 398 -7.12 -33.48 36.99
C ILE A 398 -7.13 -32.86 38.40
N GLU A 399 -7.98 -33.39 39.29
CA GLU A 399 -8.04 -32.93 40.68
C GLU A 399 -6.73 -33.15 41.43
N THR A 400 -6.15 -34.35 41.28
CA THR A 400 -4.84 -34.70 41.85
C THR A 400 -3.72 -33.81 41.28
N PHE A 401 -3.69 -33.59 39.96
CA PHE A 401 -2.74 -32.68 39.33
C PHE A 401 -2.79 -31.25 39.94
N LEU A 402 -4.00 -30.67 40.09
CA LEU A 402 -4.15 -29.31 40.61
C LEU A 402 -3.75 -29.19 42.10
N LYS A 403 -3.85 -30.27 42.87
CA LYS A 403 -3.51 -30.31 44.30
C LYS A 403 -2.04 -30.60 44.58
N GLU A 404 -1.45 -31.54 43.83
CA GLU A 404 -0.16 -32.15 44.17
C GLU A 404 1.03 -31.55 43.42
N PHE A 405 0.80 -30.84 42.31
CA PHE A 405 1.89 -30.31 41.49
C PHE A 405 2.70 -29.22 42.21
N CYS A 406 4.02 -29.43 42.33
CA CYS A 406 4.95 -28.51 42.98
C CYS A 406 6.20 -28.27 42.12
N HIS A 407 6.71 -27.03 42.13
CA HIS A 407 7.99 -26.68 41.54
C HIS A 407 9.02 -26.50 42.66
N GLU A 408 10.21 -27.07 42.50
CA GLU A 408 11.35 -26.82 43.39
C GLU A 408 12.08 -25.57 42.87
N THR A 409 12.17 -24.50 43.68
CA THR A 409 13.01 -23.34 43.33
C THR A 409 14.48 -23.67 43.53
N ASP A 410 15.38 -22.88 42.94
CA ASP A 410 16.85 -23.03 43.10
C ASP A 410 17.31 -22.98 44.58
N GLU A 411 16.45 -22.49 45.48
CA GLU A 411 16.65 -22.43 46.93
C GLU A 411 16.05 -23.65 47.69
N GLY A 412 15.53 -24.66 46.99
CA GLY A 412 15.03 -25.92 47.57
C GLY A 412 13.66 -25.85 48.23
N GLN A 413 12.90 -24.77 48.06
CA GLN A 413 11.52 -24.66 48.56
C GLN A 413 10.52 -25.21 47.54
N LYS A 414 9.60 -26.07 47.99
CA LYS A 414 8.50 -26.59 47.18
C LYS A 414 7.36 -25.58 47.14
N VAL A 415 7.12 -24.99 45.98
CA VAL A 415 6.02 -24.04 45.75
C VAL A 415 4.92 -24.70 44.92
N PHE A 416 3.71 -24.74 45.46
CA PHE A 416 2.53 -25.28 44.76
C PHE A 416 1.91 -24.21 43.84
N LYS A 417 2.40 -24.13 42.60
CA LYS A 417 2.01 -23.13 41.59
C LYS A 417 0.49 -23.01 41.43
N TYR A 418 -0.20 -24.14 41.19
CA TYR A 418 -1.64 -24.15 40.94
C TYR A 418 -2.47 -23.93 42.20
N ALA A 419 -2.03 -24.40 43.37
CA ALA A 419 -2.70 -24.11 44.63
C ALA A 419 -2.70 -22.61 44.94
N THR A 420 -1.57 -21.92 44.75
CA THR A 420 -1.50 -20.46 44.90
C THR A 420 -2.43 -19.74 43.92
N GLN A 421 -2.49 -20.19 42.67
CA GLN A 421 -3.43 -19.64 41.68
C GLN A 421 -4.90 -19.90 42.06
N LEU A 422 -5.24 -21.08 42.58
CA LEU A 422 -6.58 -21.40 43.06
C LEU A 422 -6.98 -20.53 44.25
N THR A 423 -6.07 -20.28 45.21
CA THR A 423 -6.29 -19.34 46.32
C THR A 423 -6.54 -17.92 45.78
N ASN A 424 -5.78 -17.46 44.79
CA ASN A 424 -5.97 -16.14 44.17
C ASN A 424 -7.31 -16.05 43.41
N LEU A 425 -7.74 -17.13 42.75
CA LEU A 425 -9.07 -17.21 42.12
C LEU A 425 -10.18 -17.21 43.17
N ALA A 426 -10.04 -17.96 44.26
CA ALA A 426 -10.99 -18.00 45.37
C ALA A 426 -11.14 -16.62 46.04
N HIS A 427 -10.04 -15.87 46.14
CA HIS A 427 -10.00 -14.49 46.61
C HIS A 427 -10.47 -13.44 45.58
N ARG A 428 -10.81 -13.85 44.35
CA ARG A 428 -11.18 -12.97 43.23
C ARG A 428 -10.12 -11.91 42.91
N GLU A 429 -8.84 -12.25 43.08
CA GLU A 429 -7.71 -11.42 42.65
C GLU A 429 -7.31 -11.74 41.22
N GLN A 430 -7.48 -13.00 40.83
CA GLN A 430 -7.24 -13.51 39.48
C GLN A 430 -8.58 -13.88 38.82
N THR A 431 -8.68 -13.70 37.50
CA THR A 431 -9.87 -14.08 36.70
C THR A 431 -9.56 -15.12 35.62
N ALA A 432 -8.29 -15.26 35.22
CA ALA A 432 -7.86 -16.20 34.19
C ALA A 432 -6.84 -17.18 34.77
N LEU A 433 -7.13 -18.48 34.71
CA LEU A 433 -6.21 -19.55 35.05
C LEU A 433 -5.51 -20.04 33.78
N THR A 434 -4.19 -19.89 33.71
CA THR A 434 -3.43 -20.45 32.58
C THR A 434 -2.76 -21.75 33.01
N ILE A 435 -3.15 -22.84 32.37
CA ILE A 435 -2.57 -24.16 32.58
C ILE A 435 -1.50 -24.38 31.52
N GLU A 436 -0.29 -24.69 31.97
CA GLU A 436 0.83 -24.96 31.08
C GLU A 436 0.87 -26.46 30.73
N LEU A 437 0.94 -26.78 29.44
CA LEU A 437 1.01 -28.17 29.01
C LEU A 437 2.35 -28.82 29.36
N ASP A 438 3.41 -28.04 29.61
CA ASP A 438 4.71 -28.51 30.11
C ASP A 438 4.55 -29.13 31.52
N ASP A 439 3.85 -28.43 32.42
CA ASP A 439 3.55 -28.95 33.77
C ASP A 439 2.69 -30.22 33.72
N LEU A 440 1.76 -30.29 32.76
CA LEU A 440 0.91 -31.48 32.57
C LEU A 440 1.69 -32.65 31.98
N SER A 441 2.70 -32.43 31.13
CA SER A 441 3.55 -33.52 30.64
C SER A 441 4.41 -34.12 31.75
N ASP A 442 4.91 -33.29 32.67
CA ASP A 442 5.68 -33.78 33.82
C ASP A 442 4.85 -34.71 34.73
N PHE A 443 3.53 -34.50 34.77
CA PHE A 443 2.61 -35.33 35.54
C PHE A 443 2.07 -36.54 34.76
N ASN A 444 1.53 -36.33 33.56
CA ASN A 444 0.90 -37.39 32.75
C ASN A 444 0.79 -37.03 31.25
N ASP A 445 1.67 -37.62 30.44
CA ASP A 445 1.69 -37.46 28.97
C ASP A 445 0.38 -37.84 28.27
N ASN A 446 -0.32 -38.87 28.74
CA ASN A 446 -1.59 -39.31 28.10
C ASN A 446 -2.69 -38.25 28.22
N LEU A 447 -2.67 -37.49 29.32
CA LEU A 447 -3.62 -36.41 29.53
C LEU A 447 -3.32 -35.25 28.57
N VAL A 448 -2.05 -34.95 28.32
CA VAL A 448 -1.66 -33.91 27.35
C VAL A 448 -2.13 -34.23 25.95
N GLU A 449 -1.88 -35.45 25.44
CA GLU A 449 -2.34 -35.84 24.11
C GLU A 449 -3.87 -35.71 23.97
N ALA A 450 -4.61 -36.09 25.02
CA ALA A 450 -6.06 -36.00 25.02
C ALA A 450 -6.55 -34.53 25.05
N VAL A 451 -5.89 -33.66 25.82
CA VAL A 451 -6.16 -32.22 25.88
C VAL A 451 -5.86 -31.56 24.53
N VAL A 452 -4.75 -31.93 23.87
CA VAL A 452 -4.39 -31.40 22.55
C VAL A 452 -5.37 -31.86 21.47
N GLN A 453 -5.88 -33.10 21.54
CA GLN A 453 -6.85 -33.61 20.54
C GLN A 453 -8.26 -33.03 20.70
N ASN A 454 -8.72 -32.78 21.92
CA ASN A 454 -10.08 -32.27 22.18
C ASN A 454 -10.11 -31.22 23.30
N THR A 455 -9.48 -30.09 23.03
CA THR A 455 -9.24 -29.06 24.05
C THR A 455 -10.54 -28.46 24.61
N ARG A 456 -11.58 -28.33 23.79
CA ARG A 456 -12.86 -27.74 24.22
C ARG A 456 -13.54 -28.57 25.30
N ARG A 457 -13.48 -29.90 25.20
CA ARG A 457 -14.05 -30.79 26.21
C ARG A 457 -13.26 -30.72 27.52
N TYR A 458 -11.94 -30.79 27.43
CA TYR A 458 -11.08 -30.72 28.61
C TYR A 458 -11.15 -29.35 29.29
N ALA A 459 -11.22 -28.24 28.54
CA ALA A 459 -11.45 -26.90 29.10
C ALA A 459 -12.71 -26.86 30.00
N LYS A 460 -13.80 -27.52 29.56
CA LYS A 460 -15.02 -27.64 30.36
C LYS A 460 -14.82 -28.51 31.60
N LEU A 461 -14.17 -29.67 31.48
CA LEU A 461 -13.87 -30.55 32.61
C LEU A 461 -13.01 -29.86 33.66
N PHE A 462 -11.92 -29.21 33.25
CA PHE A 462 -11.10 -28.39 34.14
C PHE A 462 -11.93 -27.28 34.80
N SER A 463 -12.85 -26.65 34.06
CA SER A 463 -13.73 -25.62 34.64
C SER A 463 -14.68 -26.19 35.68
N ASP A 464 -15.20 -27.40 35.47
CA ASP A 464 -16.09 -28.08 36.40
C ASP A 464 -15.33 -28.47 37.68
N VAL A 465 -14.17 -29.12 37.56
CA VAL A 465 -13.30 -29.52 38.70
C VAL A 465 -12.83 -28.30 39.50
N VAL A 466 -12.36 -27.24 38.84
CA VAL A 466 -11.97 -26.01 39.54
C VAL A 466 -13.15 -25.40 40.30
N THR A 467 -14.35 -25.42 39.74
CA THR A 467 -15.56 -24.94 40.43
C THR A 467 -15.83 -25.72 41.71
N GLU A 468 -15.61 -27.04 41.71
CA GLU A 468 -15.76 -27.91 42.89
C GLU A 468 -14.67 -27.68 43.94
N LEU A 469 -13.44 -27.35 43.52
CA LEU A 469 -12.31 -27.11 44.41
C LEU A 469 -12.31 -25.73 45.07
N LEU A 470 -12.80 -24.68 44.39
CA LEU A 470 -12.74 -23.29 44.88
C LEU A 470 -13.22 -23.06 46.32
N PRO A 471 -14.31 -23.70 46.82
CA PRO A 471 -14.75 -23.53 48.20
C PRO A 471 -13.71 -23.94 49.25
N SER A 472 -12.87 -24.94 48.95
CA SER A 472 -11.85 -25.46 49.88
C SER A 472 -10.64 -24.53 50.07
N TYR A 473 -10.38 -23.64 49.10
CA TYR A 473 -9.24 -22.71 49.08
C TYR A 473 -9.63 -21.29 49.52
N LYS A 474 -10.87 -21.08 49.99
CA LYS A 474 -11.33 -19.77 50.42
C LYS A 474 -10.91 -19.50 51.87
N GLU A 475 -9.80 -18.81 52.05
CA GLU A 475 -9.23 -18.52 53.39
C GLU A 475 -9.88 -17.30 54.06
N ARG A 476 -10.34 -16.32 53.28
CA ARG A 476 -10.97 -15.09 53.78
C ARG A 476 -12.28 -14.73 53.07
N THR A 477 -13.10 -13.91 53.73
CA THR A 477 -14.30 -13.33 53.11
C THR A 477 -13.89 -12.31 52.05
N VAL A 478 -14.47 -12.45 50.86
CA VAL A 478 -14.15 -11.61 49.71
C VAL A 478 -15.15 -10.46 49.65
N VAL A 479 -14.66 -9.24 49.49
CA VAL A 479 -15.52 -8.06 49.28
C VAL A 479 -15.97 -8.06 47.82
N ALA A 480 -17.27 -7.87 47.57
CA ALA A 480 -17.82 -7.76 46.23
C ALA A 480 -17.19 -6.57 45.48
N LYS A 481 -16.52 -6.82 44.36
CA LYS A 481 -15.86 -5.78 43.55
C LYS A 481 -16.77 -5.20 42.46
N ASP A 482 -17.74 -5.99 42.00
CA ASP A 482 -18.61 -5.68 40.86
C ASP A 482 -20.09 -5.93 41.20
N SER A 483 -20.97 -5.26 40.47
CA SER A 483 -22.41 -5.51 40.44
C SER A 483 -22.77 -6.99 40.24
N LEU A 484 -22.09 -7.70 39.32
CA LEU A 484 -22.35 -9.12 39.09
C LEU A 484 -22.04 -9.97 40.33
N ASP A 485 -21.01 -9.61 41.10
CA ASP A 485 -20.64 -10.32 42.33
C ASP A 485 -21.74 -10.17 43.40
N VAL A 486 -22.31 -8.97 43.52
CA VAL A 486 -23.45 -8.71 44.42
C VAL A 486 -24.67 -9.52 43.99
N TYR A 487 -24.95 -9.64 42.69
CA TYR A 487 -26.03 -10.51 42.20
C TYR A 487 -25.75 -11.99 42.45
N ILE A 488 -24.51 -12.45 42.28
CA ILE A 488 -24.10 -13.83 42.58
C ILE A 488 -24.29 -14.12 44.07
N GLU A 489 -23.88 -13.22 44.97
CA GLU A 489 -24.08 -13.36 46.41
C GLU A 489 -25.55 -13.35 46.79
N HIS A 490 -26.34 -12.44 46.20
CA HIS A 490 -27.79 -12.41 46.39
C HIS A 490 -28.45 -13.73 45.94
N ARG A 491 -27.99 -14.31 44.81
CA ARG A 491 -28.46 -15.61 44.31
C ARG A 491 -28.07 -16.76 45.24
N LEU A 492 -26.84 -16.81 45.74
CA LEU A 492 -26.40 -17.81 46.71
C LEU A 492 -27.20 -17.71 48.02
N LEU A 493 -27.46 -16.48 48.50
CA LEU A 493 -28.29 -16.24 49.69
C LEU A 493 -29.74 -16.69 49.45
N MET A 494 -30.33 -16.37 48.30
CA MET A 494 -31.65 -16.87 47.92
C MET A 494 -31.65 -18.41 47.86
N GLU A 495 -30.67 -19.03 47.22
CA GLU A 495 -30.55 -20.49 47.11
C GLU A 495 -30.44 -21.17 48.47
N SER A 496 -29.73 -20.56 49.43
CA SER A 496 -29.61 -21.05 50.81
C SER A 496 -30.90 -20.92 51.63
N ARG A 497 -31.72 -19.88 51.39
CA ARG A 497 -33.02 -19.69 52.06
C ARG A 497 -34.10 -20.64 51.54
N PHE A 498 -34.01 -21.06 50.27
CA PHE A 498 -34.93 -22.00 49.64
C PHE A 498 -34.46 -23.47 49.73
N HIS A 499 -33.64 -23.82 50.73
CA HIS A 499 -33.12 -25.16 50.94
C HIS A 499 -33.91 -25.97 52.01
N ASP A 500 -35.07 -25.48 52.45
CA ASP A 500 -35.99 -26.26 53.31
C ASP A 500 -36.52 -27.50 52.58
N GLU A 501 -36.40 -28.67 53.23
CA GLU A 501 -36.49 -30.02 52.64
C GLU A 501 -37.86 -30.43 52.05
N ASN A 502 -38.89 -29.57 52.10
CA ASN A 502 -40.27 -29.93 51.73
C ASN A 502 -40.80 -29.33 50.42
N VAL A 503 -39.98 -28.62 49.62
CA VAL A 503 -40.41 -28.05 48.33
C VAL A 503 -39.64 -28.71 47.18
N SER A 504 -40.34 -29.55 46.40
CA SER A 504 -39.82 -30.12 45.15
C SER A 504 -39.49 -28.99 44.17
N ARG A 505 -38.20 -28.74 43.91
CA ARG A 505 -37.75 -27.76 42.91
C ARG A 505 -38.04 -28.25 41.50
N ASP A 506 -38.51 -27.36 40.63
CA ASP A 506 -38.44 -27.55 39.19
C ASP A 506 -36.97 -27.57 38.74
N ALA A 507 -36.53 -28.66 38.11
CA ALA A 507 -35.17 -28.80 37.57
C ALA A 507 -34.80 -27.69 36.56
N ASN A 508 -35.80 -27.01 35.98
CA ASN A 508 -35.63 -25.97 34.98
C ASN A 508 -35.19 -24.60 35.54
N ASN A 509 -35.33 -24.35 36.84
CA ASN A 509 -34.97 -23.07 37.47
C ASN A 509 -33.64 -23.12 38.25
N LYS A 510 -32.82 -24.16 38.06
CA LYS A 510 -31.49 -24.22 38.67
C LYS A 510 -30.54 -23.22 37.98
N PHE A 511 -29.78 -22.46 38.76
CA PHE A 511 -28.78 -21.55 38.22
C PHE A 511 -27.75 -22.34 37.40
N PRO A 512 -27.50 -21.98 36.12
CA PRO A 512 -26.47 -22.64 35.34
C PRO A 512 -25.08 -22.31 35.90
N ALA A 513 -24.20 -23.30 36.00
CA ALA A 513 -22.84 -23.12 36.52
C ALA A 513 -22.06 -22.04 35.76
N GLU A 514 -22.32 -21.87 34.46
CA GLU A 514 -21.71 -20.84 33.61
C GLU A 514 -22.04 -19.41 34.06
N LEU A 515 -23.20 -19.19 34.70
CA LEU A 515 -23.60 -17.89 35.26
C LEU A 515 -22.84 -17.56 36.54
N MET A 516 -22.56 -18.58 37.36
CA MET A 516 -21.86 -18.45 38.64
C MET A 516 -20.32 -18.42 38.48
N ARG A 517 -19.81 -18.94 37.36
CA ARG A 517 -18.38 -18.92 37.03
C ARG A 517 -17.90 -17.49 36.81
N ARG A 518 -16.92 -17.06 37.59
CA ARG A 518 -16.25 -15.76 37.43
C ARG A 518 -14.84 -15.87 36.82
N PHE A 519 -14.33 -17.09 36.69
CA PHE A 519 -13.03 -17.36 36.12
C PHE A 519 -13.12 -18.04 34.75
N GLU A 520 -12.03 -17.97 34.02
CA GLU A 520 -11.83 -18.61 32.73
C GLU A 520 -10.56 -19.46 32.76
N ILE A 521 -10.50 -20.51 31.95
CA ILE A 521 -9.35 -21.40 31.85
C ILE A 521 -8.76 -21.30 30.45
N TYR A 522 -7.46 -21.10 30.39
CA TYR A 522 -6.67 -21.04 29.17
C TYR A 522 -5.57 -22.10 29.21
N PHE A 523 -5.21 -22.61 28.03
CA PHE A 523 -4.09 -23.54 27.88
C PHE A 523 -2.94 -22.83 27.17
N LYS A 524 -1.74 -23.01 27.71
CA LYS A 524 -0.47 -22.66 27.06
C LYS A 524 0.13 -23.94 26.49
N SER A 525 0.45 -23.92 25.20
CA SER A 525 1.09 -25.03 24.50
C SER A 525 2.42 -25.41 25.14
N GLN A 526 2.93 -26.60 24.81
CA GLN A 526 4.26 -27.00 25.25
C GLN A 526 5.33 -26.08 24.66
N SER A 527 6.43 -25.91 25.38
CA SER A 527 7.58 -25.11 24.91
C SER A 527 8.33 -25.81 23.76
N THR A 528 8.19 -27.13 23.65
CA THR A 528 8.73 -27.96 22.55
C THR A 528 7.96 -27.81 21.24
N ASP A 529 6.70 -27.38 21.30
CA ASP A 529 5.83 -27.31 20.13
C ASP A 529 6.27 -26.18 19.19
N LYS A 530 6.60 -26.56 17.95
CA LYS A 530 6.95 -25.58 16.92
C LYS A 530 5.70 -24.85 16.44
N PRO A 531 5.76 -23.52 16.28
CA PRO A 531 4.65 -22.77 15.71
C PRO A 531 4.43 -23.16 14.25
N ILE A 532 3.18 -23.48 13.93
CA ILE A 532 2.72 -23.91 12.62
C ILE A 532 2.39 -22.66 11.78
N ALA A 533 2.67 -22.70 10.47
CA ALA A 533 2.24 -21.64 9.56
C ALA A 533 0.72 -21.74 9.30
N ILE A 534 0.03 -20.61 9.10
CA ILE A 534 -1.45 -20.62 8.85
C ILE A 534 -1.83 -21.56 7.69
N ARG A 535 -0.96 -21.69 6.67
CA ARG A 535 -1.17 -22.57 5.51
C ARG A 535 -1.23 -24.05 5.85
N GLU A 536 -0.47 -24.45 6.85
CA GLU A 536 -0.33 -25.85 7.27
C GLU A 536 -1.49 -26.31 8.16
N VAL A 537 -2.30 -25.36 8.65
CA VAL A 537 -3.55 -25.65 9.37
C VAL A 537 -4.57 -26.22 8.37
N LYS A 538 -4.72 -27.54 8.39
CA LYS A 538 -5.61 -28.32 7.53
C LYS A 538 -6.81 -28.88 8.31
N ALA A 539 -7.65 -29.65 7.64
CA ALA A 539 -8.81 -30.31 8.24
C ALA A 539 -8.44 -31.22 9.44
N ASP A 540 -7.24 -31.82 9.43
CA ASP A 540 -6.76 -32.69 10.51
C ASP A 540 -6.54 -31.96 11.84
N SER A 541 -6.49 -30.63 11.80
CA SER A 541 -6.28 -29.76 12.96
C SER A 541 -7.58 -29.27 13.59
N ILE A 542 -8.76 -29.67 13.07
CA ILE A 542 -10.05 -29.27 13.62
C ILE A 542 -10.23 -29.84 15.03
N GLY A 543 -10.52 -28.96 16.00
CA GLY A 543 -10.70 -29.32 17.41
C GLY A 543 -9.40 -29.47 18.20
N LYS A 544 -8.23 -29.37 17.54
CA LYS A 544 -6.92 -29.46 18.19
C LYS A 544 -6.43 -28.10 18.69
N LEU A 545 -5.63 -28.11 19.76
CA LEU A 545 -4.86 -26.94 20.18
C LEU A 545 -3.68 -26.77 19.23
N VAL A 546 -3.63 -25.63 18.54
CA VAL A 546 -2.57 -25.29 17.59
C VAL A 546 -1.94 -23.95 17.96
N THR A 547 -0.63 -23.86 17.74
CA THR A 547 0.13 -22.62 17.84
C THR A 547 0.39 -22.09 16.45
N VAL A 548 -0.10 -20.89 16.17
CA VAL A 548 -0.01 -20.27 14.85
C VAL A 548 0.73 -18.95 14.94
N ARG A 549 1.70 -18.75 14.05
CA ARG A 549 2.43 -17.49 13.92
C ARG A 549 1.86 -16.67 12.76
N GLY A 550 1.64 -15.38 13.00
CA GLY A 550 1.14 -14.46 11.96
C GLY A 550 1.33 -13.00 12.33
N ILE A 551 0.97 -12.12 11.40
CA ILE A 551 0.94 -10.66 11.59
C ILE A 551 -0.51 -10.25 11.76
N VAL A 552 -0.81 -9.44 12.78
CA VAL A 552 -2.16 -8.90 12.93
C VAL A 552 -2.39 -7.83 11.88
N THR A 553 -3.34 -8.03 10.98
CA THR A 553 -3.71 -6.99 10.00
C THR A 553 -4.77 -6.08 10.56
N ARG A 554 -5.72 -6.65 11.31
CA ARG A 554 -6.90 -5.92 11.78
C ARG A 554 -7.33 -6.42 13.15
N SER A 555 -7.67 -5.49 14.03
CA SER A 555 -8.28 -5.78 15.33
C SER A 555 -9.53 -4.93 15.49
N THR A 556 -10.66 -5.54 15.87
CA THR A 556 -11.86 -4.77 16.23
C THR A 556 -11.70 -4.16 17.62
N GLU A 557 -12.56 -3.20 17.96
CA GLU A 557 -12.76 -2.81 19.35
C GLU A 557 -13.40 -3.94 20.17
N VAL A 558 -13.30 -3.83 21.50
CA VAL A 558 -13.85 -4.83 22.43
C VAL A 558 -15.35 -4.65 22.55
N LYS A 559 -16.09 -5.73 22.32
CA LYS A 559 -17.56 -5.78 22.37
C LYS A 559 -18.00 -6.74 23.48
N PRO A 560 -19.14 -6.48 24.16
CA PRO A 560 -19.69 -7.45 25.12
C PRO A 560 -20.44 -8.57 24.37
N MET A 561 -20.02 -9.82 24.57
CA MET A 561 -20.71 -11.02 24.08
C MET A 561 -21.52 -11.63 25.23
N ILE A 562 -22.82 -11.87 25.01
CA ILE A 562 -23.68 -12.52 26.00
C ILE A 562 -23.39 -14.03 26.05
N VAL A 563 -23.21 -14.57 27.25
CA VAL A 563 -23.00 -16.01 27.49
C VAL A 563 -24.24 -16.64 28.11
N VAL A 564 -24.85 -15.95 29.08
CA VAL A 564 -26.12 -16.37 29.69
C VAL A 564 -27.09 -15.20 29.66
N ALA A 565 -28.20 -15.38 28.96
CA ALA A 565 -29.32 -14.45 28.92
C ALA A 565 -30.30 -14.79 30.05
N THR A 566 -30.64 -13.79 30.87
CA THR A 566 -31.59 -13.95 31.96
C THR A 566 -32.87 -13.19 31.65
N TYR A 567 -34.01 -13.89 31.68
CA TYR A 567 -35.31 -13.30 31.43
C TYR A 567 -36.17 -13.30 32.68
N THR A 568 -36.90 -12.22 32.90
CA THR A 568 -37.86 -12.07 34.01
C THR A 568 -39.28 -12.07 33.46
N CYS A 569 -40.17 -12.86 34.05
CA CYS A 569 -41.58 -12.86 33.71
C CYS A 569 -42.35 -11.77 34.45
N ASP A 570 -43.14 -10.96 33.74
CA ASP A 570 -43.93 -9.87 34.36
C ASP A 570 -45.01 -10.36 35.33
N ARG A 571 -45.51 -11.59 35.14
CA ARG A 571 -46.64 -12.13 35.91
C ARG A 571 -46.20 -12.98 37.09
N CYS A 572 -45.35 -13.98 36.86
CA CYS A 572 -44.90 -14.87 37.93
C CYS A 572 -43.61 -14.41 38.62
N GLY A 573 -42.94 -13.37 38.11
CA GLY A 573 -41.67 -12.89 38.66
C GLY A 573 -40.51 -13.89 38.55
N ALA A 574 -40.71 -15.04 37.91
CA ALA A 574 -39.70 -16.08 37.78
C ALA A 574 -38.59 -15.63 36.82
N GLU A 575 -37.35 -15.91 37.20
CA GLU A 575 -36.17 -15.76 36.37
C GLU A 575 -35.92 -17.04 35.56
N THR A 576 -35.64 -16.89 34.27
CA THR A 576 -35.30 -18.01 33.38
C THR A 576 -33.97 -17.74 32.71
N TYR A 577 -33.17 -18.80 32.56
CA TYR A 577 -31.78 -18.69 32.10
C TYR A 577 -31.58 -19.44 30.79
N GLN A 578 -31.11 -18.75 29.76
CA GLN A 578 -30.78 -19.33 28.46
C GLN A 578 -29.26 -19.18 28.21
N PRO A 579 -28.49 -20.28 28.19
CA PRO A 579 -27.09 -20.24 27.76
C PRO A 579 -27.02 -20.04 26.24
N VAL A 580 -26.16 -19.12 25.80
CA VAL A 580 -25.98 -18.72 24.40
C VAL A 580 -24.58 -19.12 23.94
N ASN A 581 -24.51 -20.13 23.06
CA ASN A 581 -23.25 -20.63 22.51
C ASN A 581 -22.98 -20.18 21.07
N SER A 582 -24.02 -19.75 20.35
CA SER A 582 -23.96 -19.32 18.95
C SER A 582 -23.96 -17.79 18.83
N LEU A 583 -23.43 -17.28 17.70
CA LEU A 583 -23.44 -15.84 17.40
C LEU A 583 -24.85 -15.26 17.22
N SER A 584 -25.82 -16.11 16.87
CA SER A 584 -27.24 -15.76 16.79
C SER A 584 -28.06 -16.72 17.65
N PHE A 585 -29.05 -16.20 18.34
CA PHE A 585 -29.99 -16.97 19.14
C PHE A 585 -31.37 -16.32 19.11
N MET A 586 -32.41 -17.12 19.33
CA MET A 586 -33.78 -16.61 19.47
C MET A 586 -34.11 -16.47 20.96
N PRO A 587 -34.63 -15.31 21.40
CA PRO A 587 -35.04 -15.13 22.78
C PRO A 587 -36.30 -15.95 23.08
N VAL A 588 -36.40 -16.45 24.31
CA VAL A 588 -37.61 -17.15 24.78
C VAL A 588 -38.69 -16.10 25.06
N ALA A 589 -39.84 -16.21 24.39
CA ALA A 589 -40.95 -15.25 24.55
C ALA A 589 -41.95 -15.67 25.64
N ASP A 590 -42.21 -16.97 25.75
CA ASP A 590 -43.20 -17.54 26.67
C ASP A 590 -42.53 -18.09 27.93
N CYS A 591 -43.11 -17.79 29.09
CA CYS A 591 -42.57 -18.27 30.36
C CYS A 591 -42.70 -19.81 30.50
N PRO A 592 -41.59 -20.57 30.65
CA PRO A 592 -41.61 -22.02 30.87
C PRO A 592 -41.97 -22.42 32.31
N SER A 593 -42.17 -21.47 33.24
CA SER A 593 -42.43 -21.77 34.65
C SER A 593 -43.75 -22.52 34.86
N GLU A 594 -43.78 -23.43 35.83
CA GLU A 594 -45.00 -24.17 36.15
C GLU A 594 -46.11 -23.25 36.63
N ASP A 595 -45.80 -22.19 37.37
CA ASP A 595 -46.78 -21.20 37.82
C ASP A 595 -47.52 -20.51 36.67
N CYS A 596 -46.82 -20.12 35.60
CA CYS A 596 -47.46 -19.53 34.42
C CYS A 596 -48.18 -20.57 33.56
N ARG A 597 -47.64 -21.80 33.49
CA ARG A 597 -48.22 -22.91 32.72
C ARG A 597 -49.53 -23.41 33.34
N VAL A 598 -49.57 -23.60 34.65
CA VAL A 598 -50.75 -24.07 35.41
C VAL A 598 -51.84 -23.00 35.42
N ASN A 599 -51.47 -21.74 35.66
CA ASN A 599 -52.44 -20.65 35.74
C ASN A 599 -52.93 -20.16 34.35
N LYS A 600 -52.41 -20.70 33.24
CA LYS A 600 -52.65 -20.25 31.85
C LYS A 600 -52.46 -18.74 31.64
N ALA A 601 -51.78 -18.08 32.57
CA ALA A 601 -51.47 -16.67 32.55
C ALA A 601 -50.18 -16.52 31.74
N GLY A 602 -50.25 -16.68 30.41
CA GLY A 602 -49.09 -16.61 29.51
C GLY A 602 -48.35 -15.29 29.68
N GLY A 603 -47.34 -15.27 30.55
CA GLY A 603 -46.53 -14.11 30.88
C GLY A 603 -45.45 -13.91 29.84
N ARG A 604 -45.24 -12.65 29.45
CA ARG A 604 -44.13 -12.29 28.56
C ARG A 604 -42.84 -12.24 29.35
N LEU A 605 -41.79 -12.79 28.76
CA LEU A 605 -40.44 -12.75 29.29
C LEU A 605 -39.70 -11.50 28.78
N HIS A 606 -39.14 -10.73 29.70
CA HIS A 606 -38.31 -9.58 29.41
C HIS A 606 -36.84 -9.89 29.69
N LEU A 607 -35.95 -9.61 28.73
CA LEU A 607 -34.52 -9.80 28.91
C LEU A 607 -33.98 -8.76 29.90
N GLN A 608 -33.34 -9.23 30.96
CA GLN A 608 -32.69 -8.37 31.96
C GLN A 608 -31.18 -8.40 31.77
N THR A 609 -30.60 -7.28 31.35
CA THR A 609 -29.15 -7.17 31.13
C THR A 609 -28.35 -7.28 32.43
N ARG A 610 -28.86 -6.74 33.54
CA ARG A 610 -28.17 -6.78 34.86
C ARG A 610 -28.00 -8.21 35.40
N GLY A 611 -28.98 -9.07 35.16
CA GLY A 611 -28.92 -10.48 35.56
C GLY A 611 -28.07 -11.34 34.61
N SER A 612 -27.87 -10.87 33.38
CA SER A 612 -27.18 -11.56 32.29
C SER A 612 -25.66 -11.48 32.44
N LYS A 613 -24.98 -12.50 31.94
CA LYS A 613 -23.51 -12.55 31.93
C LYS A 613 -22.98 -12.18 30.56
N PHE A 614 -22.10 -11.18 30.55
CA PHE A 614 -21.35 -10.75 29.37
C PHE A 614 -19.87 -11.06 29.53
N VAL A 615 -19.21 -11.39 28.43
CA VAL A 615 -17.77 -11.61 28.32
C VAL A 615 -17.21 -10.66 27.27
N LYS A 616 -16.00 -10.15 27.49
CA LYS A 616 -15.28 -9.33 26.51
C LYS A 616 -15.04 -10.18 25.26
N PHE A 617 -15.37 -9.65 24.10
CA PHE A 617 -15.16 -10.29 22.82
C PHE A 617 -14.45 -9.34 21.87
N GLN A 618 -13.44 -9.85 21.17
CA GLN A 618 -12.71 -9.12 20.16
C GLN A 618 -12.39 -10.05 19.00
N GLU A 619 -12.56 -9.55 17.79
CA GLU A 619 -12.16 -10.25 16.58
C GLU A 619 -10.84 -9.68 16.06
N VAL A 620 -9.89 -10.56 15.80
CA VAL A 620 -8.57 -10.23 15.28
C VAL A 620 -8.33 -11.02 14.01
N LYS A 621 -7.94 -10.35 12.94
CA LYS A 621 -7.56 -10.99 11.68
C LYS A 621 -6.05 -11.05 11.60
N ILE A 622 -5.53 -12.26 11.42
CA ILE A 622 -4.10 -12.50 11.25
C ILE A 622 -3.79 -12.91 9.80
N GLN A 623 -2.61 -12.55 9.33
CA GLN A 623 -2.09 -12.88 8.02
C GLN A 623 -0.78 -13.67 8.14
N GLU A 624 -0.53 -14.53 7.14
CA GLU A 624 0.73 -15.26 7.01
C GLU A 624 1.92 -14.31 6.95
N HIS A 625 3.03 -14.71 7.57
CA HIS A 625 4.29 -14.01 7.42
C HIS A 625 4.81 -14.15 5.99
N SER A 626 5.23 -13.05 5.35
CA SER A 626 5.69 -13.05 3.95
C SER A 626 6.80 -14.06 3.68
N ASP A 627 7.74 -14.24 4.62
CA ASP A 627 8.86 -15.20 4.49
C ASP A 627 8.42 -16.66 4.37
N GLN A 628 7.23 -17.00 4.88
CA GLN A 628 6.68 -18.36 4.84
C GLN A 628 5.83 -18.60 3.60
N VAL A 629 5.58 -17.58 2.79
CA VAL A 629 4.75 -17.68 1.58
C VAL A 629 5.58 -18.21 0.42
N PRO A 630 5.20 -19.35 -0.19
CA PRO A 630 5.83 -19.85 -1.40
C PRO A 630 5.73 -18.83 -2.54
N VAL A 631 6.79 -18.73 -3.35
CA VAL A 631 6.86 -17.81 -4.50
C VAL A 631 5.64 -18.02 -5.42
N GLY A 632 4.95 -16.93 -5.74
CA GLY A 632 3.76 -16.94 -6.61
C GLY A 632 2.42 -17.17 -5.91
N HIS A 633 2.39 -17.45 -4.61
CA HIS A 633 1.14 -17.53 -3.84
C HIS A 633 0.84 -16.23 -3.09
N ILE A 634 -0.46 -15.98 -2.85
CA ILE A 634 -0.94 -14.87 -2.02
C ILE A 634 -0.95 -15.32 -0.54
N PRO A 635 -0.56 -14.46 0.41
CA PRO A 635 -0.66 -14.76 1.85
C PRO A 635 -2.12 -14.99 2.26
N ARG A 636 -2.37 -16.08 3.00
CA ARG A 636 -3.71 -16.36 3.54
C ARG A 636 -3.94 -15.59 4.84
N SER A 637 -5.22 -15.43 5.17
CA SER A 637 -5.66 -14.80 6.42
C SER A 637 -6.56 -15.75 7.21
N LEU A 638 -6.47 -15.67 8.53
CA LEU A 638 -7.26 -16.46 9.47
C LEU A 638 -7.96 -15.52 10.45
N ASN A 639 -9.22 -15.80 10.76
CA ASN A 639 -9.97 -15.07 11.77
C ASN A 639 -9.73 -15.68 13.15
N VAL A 640 -9.41 -14.85 14.13
CA VAL A 640 -9.14 -15.23 15.51
C VAL A 640 -10.17 -14.56 16.41
N PHE A 641 -10.84 -15.36 17.23
CA PHE A 641 -11.76 -14.88 18.25
C PHE A 641 -11.07 -14.87 19.60
N CYS A 642 -10.90 -13.68 20.15
CA CYS A 642 -10.35 -13.45 21.48
C CYS A 642 -11.51 -13.24 22.45
N ARG A 643 -11.63 -14.12 23.44
CA ARG A 643 -12.63 -14.04 24.51
C ARG A 643 -11.95 -13.65 25.81
N GLY A 644 -12.69 -12.98 26.69
CA GLY A 644 -12.26 -12.71 28.06
C GLY A 644 -11.04 -11.80 28.18
N GLU A 645 -10.08 -12.19 29.01
CA GLU A 645 -8.88 -11.40 29.31
C GLU A 645 -7.80 -11.43 28.21
N VAL A 646 -7.98 -12.24 27.17
CA VAL A 646 -7.09 -12.27 25.99
C VAL A 646 -7.33 -11.07 25.06
N THR A 647 -8.41 -10.30 25.31
CA THR A 647 -8.73 -9.09 24.54
C THR A 647 -7.70 -7.97 24.77
N ARG A 648 -7.48 -7.13 23.75
CA ARG A 648 -6.53 -5.99 23.70
C ARG A 648 -5.03 -6.35 23.81
N GLN A 649 -4.66 -7.63 23.75
CA GLN A 649 -3.24 -8.03 23.84
C GLN A 649 -2.44 -7.72 22.56
N ALA A 650 -3.08 -7.79 21.40
CA ALA A 650 -2.44 -7.53 20.11
C ALA A 650 -2.95 -6.25 19.43
N GLN A 651 -2.05 -5.54 18.76
CA GLN A 651 -2.33 -4.38 17.92
C GLN A 651 -2.12 -4.72 16.44
N PRO A 652 -2.75 -4.00 15.50
CA PRO A 652 -2.44 -4.13 14.07
C PRO A 652 -0.96 -3.83 13.80
N GLY A 653 -0.33 -4.65 12.95
CA GLY A 653 1.11 -4.61 12.64
C GLY A 653 1.98 -5.47 13.56
N ASP A 654 1.46 -5.98 14.68
CA ASP A 654 2.24 -6.82 15.58
C ASP A 654 2.45 -8.22 14.99
N HIS A 655 3.68 -8.73 15.12
CA HIS A 655 3.97 -10.14 14.92
C HIS A 655 3.56 -10.91 16.18
N VAL A 656 2.62 -11.83 16.02
CA VAL A 656 2.01 -12.57 17.13
C VAL A 656 2.13 -14.07 16.94
N LEU A 657 2.30 -14.77 18.06
CA LEU A 657 2.14 -16.20 18.18
C LEU A 657 0.89 -16.45 19.04
N ILE A 658 -0.11 -17.06 18.41
CA ILE A 658 -1.42 -17.29 18.99
C ILE A 658 -1.58 -18.79 19.21
N THR A 659 -1.82 -19.16 20.46
CA THR A 659 -2.21 -20.53 20.84
C THR A 659 -3.72 -20.58 20.94
N GLY A 660 -4.36 -21.50 20.23
CA GLY A 660 -5.81 -21.58 20.20
C GLY A 660 -6.36 -22.84 19.56
N VAL A 661 -7.68 -23.01 19.66
CA VAL A 661 -8.38 -24.18 19.12
C VAL A 661 -8.99 -23.83 17.77
N PHE A 662 -8.69 -24.62 16.74
CA PHE A 662 -9.22 -24.39 15.40
C PHE A 662 -10.61 -25.01 15.23
N LEU A 663 -11.63 -24.17 14.96
CA LEU A 663 -13.04 -24.57 14.95
C LEU A 663 -13.78 -24.08 13.70
N PRO A 664 -14.73 -24.87 13.16
CA PRO A 664 -15.65 -24.40 12.14
C PRO A 664 -16.77 -23.54 12.75
N LEU A 665 -17.19 -22.52 12.01
CA LEU A 665 -18.35 -21.69 12.30
C LEU A 665 -19.53 -22.14 11.44
N ALA A 666 -20.58 -22.66 12.08
CA ALA A 666 -21.85 -22.92 11.43
C ALA A 666 -22.66 -21.61 11.35
N ARG A 667 -22.79 -21.02 10.16
CA ARG A 667 -23.69 -19.87 9.95
C ARG A 667 -25.13 -20.36 9.78
N SER A 668 -26.05 -19.79 10.56
CA SER A 668 -27.49 -19.92 10.36
C SER A 668 -27.97 -18.80 9.42
N GLY A 669 -28.32 -19.12 8.17
CA GLY A 669 -28.69 -18.13 7.14
C GLY A 669 -29.47 -18.72 5.96
N PHE A 670 -29.59 -17.96 4.85
CA PHE A 670 -30.34 -18.37 3.63
C PHE A 670 -29.95 -19.80 3.19
N ARG A 671 -30.88 -20.74 3.41
CA ARG A 671 -30.66 -22.19 3.27
C ARG A 671 -30.13 -22.62 1.90
N GLN A 672 -30.41 -21.88 0.82
CA GLN A 672 -30.03 -22.28 -0.54
C GLN A 672 -28.53 -22.09 -0.85
N ILE A 673 -27.86 -21.10 -0.23
CA ILE A 673 -26.41 -20.86 -0.38
C ILE A 673 -25.63 -21.56 0.74
N VAL A 674 -26.24 -21.66 1.93
CA VAL A 674 -25.57 -22.14 3.16
C VAL A 674 -25.78 -23.64 3.41
N SER A 675 -26.63 -24.34 2.65
CA SER A 675 -26.76 -25.81 2.74
C SER A 675 -25.56 -26.60 2.15
N GLY A 676 -24.51 -25.92 1.65
CA GLY A 676 -23.26 -26.58 1.32
C GLY A 676 -22.48 -26.94 2.59
N LEU A 677 -21.72 -28.05 2.57
CA LEU A 677 -20.81 -28.46 3.66
C LEU A 677 -19.60 -27.52 3.86
N LEU A 678 -19.61 -26.34 3.23
CA LEU A 678 -18.55 -25.33 3.30
C LEU A 678 -18.76 -24.46 4.54
N ASN A 679 -18.02 -24.78 5.60
CA ASN A 679 -18.01 -23.98 6.83
C ASN A 679 -16.83 -23.00 6.81
N GLU A 680 -17.08 -21.74 7.17
CA GLU A 680 -16.01 -20.81 7.52
C GLU A 680 -15.30 -21.31 8.78
N THR A 681 -13.99 -21.10 8.90
CA THR A 681 -13.20 -21.54 10.07
C THR A 681 -12.64 -20.35 10.83
N TYR A 682 -12.52 -20.48 12.14
CA TYR A 682 -11.89 -19.50 13.01
C TYR A 682 -11.03 -20.19 14.07
N LEU A 683 -10.08 -19.43 14.64
CA LEU A 683 -9.25 -19.87 15.75
C LEU A 683 -9.76 -19.23 17.04
N GLU A 684 -10.12 -20.04 18.04
CA GLU A 684 -10.45 -19.56 19.38
C GLU A 684 -9.16 -19.39 20.18
N ALA A 685 -8.76 -18.15 20.46
CA ALA A 685 -7.49 -17.86 21.11
C ALA A 685 -7.55 -18.12 22.62
N HIS A 686 -6.59 -18.90 23.12
CA HIS A 686 -6.36 -19.09 24.55
C HIS A 686 -5.24 -18.21 25.07
N ARG A 687 -4.18 -18.03 24.28
CA ARG A 687 -3.06 -17.15 24.64
C ARG A 687 -2.48 -16.46 23.42
N ILE A 688 -2.23 -15.17 23.54
CA ILE A 688 -1.56 -14.37 22.53
C ILE A 688 -0.22 -13.92 23.11
N SER A 689 0.85 -14.19 22.37
CA SER A 689 2.18 -13.69 22.68
C SER A 689 2.66 -12.83 21.52
N CYS A 690 2.94 -11.55 21.77
CA CYS A 690 3.48 -10.66 20.76
C CYS A 690 5.00 -10.84 20.73
N LEU A 691 5.53 -11.40 19.63
CA LEU A 691 6.98 -11.63 19.45
C LEU A 691 7.76 -10.31 19.46
N ASN A 692 7.17 -9.23 18.95
CA ASN A 692 7.78 -7.91 19.00
C ASN A 692 7.97 -7.44 20.45
N LYS A 693 6.97 -7.66 21.31
CA LYS A 693 7.00 -7.19 22.72
C LYS A 693 7.86 -8.08 23.60
N SER A 694 7.87 -9.40 23.39
CA SER A 694 8.78 -10.31 24.12
C SER A 694 10.23 -10.07 23.74
N ASN A 695 10.50 -9.82 22.45
CA ASN A 695 11.80 -9.34 22.03
C ASN A 695 12.09 -7.97 22.63
N ASP A 696 11.12 -7.04 22.70
CA ASP A 696 11.32 -5.75 23.36
C ASP A 696 11.65 -5.92 24.85
N GLU A 697 11.05 -6.88 25.57
CA GLU A 697 11.40 -7.19 26.97
C GLU A 697 12.83 -7.76 27.11
N GLU A 698 13.25 -8.66 26.22
CA GLU A 698 14.65 -9.15 26.15
C GLU A 698 15.65 -8.06 25.70
N ILE A 699 15.20 -7.14 24.83
CA ILE A 699 15.98 -5.98 24.34
C ILE A 699 16.10 -4.91 25.44
N HIS A 700 15.09 -4.80 26.31
CA HIS A 700 15.01 -3.87 27.43
C HIS A 700 15.63 -4.40 28.72
N GLY A 701 16.01 -5.68 28.75
CA GLY A 701 16.79 -6.29 29.82
C GLY A 701 18.13 -5.59 30.05
N GLU A 702 18.68 -5.74 31.25
CA GLU A 702 19.99 -5.19 31.59
C GLU A 702 21.08 -5.85 30.73
N LEU A 703 22.02 -5.05 30.22
CA LEU A 703 23.19 -5.56 29.51
C LEU A 703 23.97 -6.48 30.45
N THR A 704 24.37 -7.65 29.96
CA THR A 704 25.23 -8.54 30.72
C THR A 704 26.62 -7.92 30.92
N GLN A 705 27.33 -8.29 32.00
CA GLN A 705 28.68 -7.77 32.27
C GLN A 705 29.66 -8.00 31.10
N ASN A 706 29.47 -9.07 30.32
CA ASN A 706 30.27 -9.36 29.13
C ASN A 706 29.97 -8.40 27.98
N GLU A 707 28.69 -8.09 27.72
CA GLU A 707 28.29 -7.12 26.70
C GLU A 707 28.83 -5.71 27.04
N LEU A 708 28.80 -5.31 28.31
CA LEU A 708 29.40 -4.05 28.79
C LEU A 708 30.91 -3.96 28.54
N ALA A 709 31.64 -5.06 28.78
CA ALA A 709 33.08 -5.11 28.53
C ALA A 709 33.43 -5.00 27.03
N GLU A 710 32.57 -5.50 26.14
CA GLU A 710 32.75 -5.35 24.69
C GLU A 710 32.49 -3.92 24.19
N LEU A 711 31.56 -3.21 24.83
CA LEU A 711 31.21 -1.81 24.55
C LEU A 711 32.27 -0.83 25.06
N ALA A 712 33.00 -1.17 26.13
CA ALA A 712 34.01 -0.31 26.77
C ALA A 712 35.36 -0.21 26.02
N LYS A 713 35.54 -0.92 24.91
CA LYS A 713 36.77 -0.86 24.08
C LYS A 713 36.89 0.49 23.36
N GLU A 714 38.12 0.96 23.14
CA GLU A 714 38.40 2.25 22.48
C GLU A 714 37.82 2.31 21.04
N ASP A 715 37.42 3.52 20.63
CA ASP A 715 36.87 3.85 19.29
C ASP A 715 35.48 3.26 18.96
N PHE A 716 34.60 3.23 19.98
CA PHE A 716 33.25 2.67 19.93
C PHE A 716 32.35 3.20 18.78
N TYR A 717 32.37 4.51 18.51
CA TYR A 717 31.53 5.11 17.47
C TYR A 717 31.88 4.61 16.06
N SER A 718 33.17 4.58 15.73
CA SER A 718 33.68 4.11 14.45
C SER A 718 33.47 2.60 14.29
N ARG A 719 33.58 1.85 15.39
CA ARG A 719 33.30 0.41 15.42
C ARG A 719 31.82 0.07 15.19
N LEU A 720 30.89 0.78 15.84
CA LEU A 720 29.46 0.63 15.57
C LEU A 720 29.12 0.99 14.13
N ALA A 721 29.66 2.11 13.62
CA ALA A 721 29.40 2.55 12.27
C ALA A 721 29.92 1.55 11.22
N SER A 722 31.10 0.97 11.42
CA SER A 722 31.64 -0.06 10.53
C SER A 722 30.91 -1.41 10.63
N SER A 723 30.26 -1.68 11.77
CA SER A 723 29.41 -2.87 11.98
C SER A 723 28.05 -2.75 11.28
N ILE A 724 27.63 -1.57 10.83
CA ILE A 724 26.41 -1.40 10.02
C ILE A 724 26.72 -1.79 8.58
N ALA A 725 25.97 -2.76 8.05
CA ALA A 725 26.11 -3.30 6.70
C ALA A 725 27.58 -3.56 6.33
N PRO A 726 28.28 -4.47 7.03
CA PRO A 726 29.70 -4.71 6.81
C PRO A 726 29.98 -5.34 5.43
N GLU A 727 28.97 -5.92 4.79
CA GLU A 727 29.01 -6.42 3.41
C GLU A 727 29.25 -5.32 2.37
N ILE A 728 28.94 -4.06 2.70
CA ILE A 728 29.17 -2.91 1.83
C ILE A 728 30.46 -2.22 2.25
N TYR A 729 31.43 -2.19 1.33
CA TYR A 729 32.71 -1.51 1.52
C TYR A 729 32.54 0.02 1.46
N GLY A 730 33.29 0.73 2.30
CA GLY A 730 33.33 2.20 2.30
C GLY A 730 32.15 2.88 3.02
N HIS A 731 31.84 4.10 2.58
CA HIS A 731 30.74 4.94 3.07
C HIS A 731 30.65 5.09 4.61
N LEU A 732 31.78 5.23 5.28
CA LEU A 732 31.83 5.31 6.75
C LEU A 732 30.99 6.48 7.30
N ASP A 733 31.05 7.66 6.68
CA ASP A 733 30.28 8.83 7.11
C ASP A 733 28.76 8.65 6.92
N ILE A 734 28.34 7.95 5.86
CA ILE A 734 26.92 7.63 5.64
C ILE A 734 26.44 6.65 6.71
N LYS A 735 27.23 5.61 7.01
CA LYS A 735 26.91 4.64 8.07
C LYS A 735 26.82 5.31 9.45
N LYS A 736 27.72 6.26 9.74
CA LYS A 736 27.66 7.12 10.92
C LYS A 736 26.35 7.93 10.98
N ALA A 737 25.93 8.53 9.87
CA ALA A 737 24.67 9.26 9.81
C ALA A 737 23.44 8.33 10.00
N LEU A 738 23.46 7.13 9.42
CA LEU A 738 22.40 6.12 9.59
C LEU A 738 22.33 5.61 11.04
N LEU A 739 23.46 5.54 11.75
CA LEU A 739 23.46 5.22 13.18
C LEU A 739 22.75 6.32 13.98
N LEU A 740 23.01 7.59 13.68
CA LEU A 740 22.32 8.72 14.33
C LEU A 740 20.82 8.72 14.04
N LEU A 741 20.41 8.35 12.82
CA LEU A 741 19.01 8.14 12.45
C LEU A 741 18.33 7.09 13.34
N LEU A 742 19.00 5.97 13.60
CA LEU A 742 18.46 4.88 14.42
C LEU A 742 18.29 5.27 15.88
N VAL A 743 19.23 6.03 16.45
CA VAL A 743 19.17 6.52 17.83
C VAL A 743 18.13 7.64 17.96
N GLY A 744 18.15 8.61 17.05
CA GLY A 744 17.26 9.77 17.07
C GLY A 744 17.62 10.80 18.16
N GLY A 745 17.25 12.06 17.93
CA GLY A 745 17.42 13.15 18.90
C GLY A 745 16.27 13.25 19.90
N VAL A 746 16.37 14.20 20.83
CA VAL A 746 15.38 14.38 21.91
C VAL A 746 14.17 15.19 21.43
N ASP A 747 12.96 14.68 21.67
CA ASP A 747 11.71 15.43 21.47
C ASP A 747 11.54 16.46 22.60
N LYS A 748 11.26 17.72 22.27
CA LYS A 748 11.01 18.77 23.28
C LYS A 748 9.62 19.37 23.12
N ARG A 749 9.03 19.82 24.23
CA ARG A 749 7.75 20.55 24.28
C ARG A 749 7.87 21.87 25.06
N PRO A 750 8.69 22.82 24.61
CA PRO A 750 8.69 24.16 25.22
C PRO A 750 7.37 24.87 24.85
N ASP A 751 6.64 25.36 25.85
CA ASP A 751 5.47 26.24 25.71
C ASP A 751 4.33 25.74 24.80
N GLY A 752 4.12 24.42 24.75
CA GLY A 752 3.04 23.80 23.97
C GLY A 752 3.35 23.58 22.49
N MET A 753 4.47 24.09 21.97
CA MET A 753 4.95 23.76 20.63
C MET A 753 5.81 22.49 20.69
N LYS A 754 5.40 21.43 19.99
CA LYS A 754 6.18 20.20 19.89
C LYS A 754 7.31 20.36 18.87
N ILE A 755 8.55 20.21 19.31
CA ILE A 755 9.72 20.15 18.44
C ILE A 755 10.10 18.68 18.24
N ARG A 756 10.12 18.22 16.98
CA ARG A 756 10.56 16.86 16.65
C ARG A 756 12.05 16.66 16.95
N GLY A 757 12.39 15.50 17.49
CA GLY A 757 13.75 14.97 17.71
C GLY A 757 14.17 13.93 16.68
N ASN A 758 13.24 13.37 15.91
CA ASN A 758 13.53 12.44 14.81
C ASN A 758 14.39 13.11 13.74
N ILE A 759 15.33 12.35 13.16
CA ILE A 759 16.22 12.80 12.08
C ILE A 759 15.68 12.26 10.76
N ASN A 760 15.71 13.06 9.70
CA ASN A 760 15.35 12.62 8.36
C ASN A 760 16.56 12.69 7.43
N ILE A 761 16.85 11.60 6.71
CA ILE A 761 18.00 11.49 5.81
C ILE A 761 17.53 11.13 4.40
N CYS A 762 18.10 11.80 3.39
CA CYS A 762 17.92 11.42 1.98
C CYS A 762 19.25 10.99 1.38
N LEU A 763 19.30 9.80 0.78
CA LEU A 763 20.41 9.26 0.02
C LEU A 763 20.14 9.46 -1.48
N MET A 764 20.88 10.37 -2.09
CA MET A 764 20.85 10.64 -3.52
C MET A 764 22.09 10.05 -4.16
N GLY A 765 22.01 9.56 -5.38
CA GLY A 765 23.21 9.09 -6.06
C GLY A 765 22.94 8.31 -7.32
N ASP A 766 24.01 7.93 -8.01
CA ASP A 766 23.93 7.14 -9.22
C ASP A 766 23.40 5.71 -8.92
N PRO A 767 22.81 5.01 -9.91
CA PRO A 767 22.48 3.60 -9.76
C PRO A 767 23.77 2.78 -9.57
N GLY A 768 23.71 1.75 -8.72
CA GLY A 768 24.85 0.84 -8.47
C GLY A 768 25.60 1.09 -7.15
N VAL A 769 25.35 2.20 -6.46
CA VAL A 769 26.02 2.54 -5.18
C VAL A 769 25.39 1.89 -3.93
N ALA A 770 24.74 0.73 -4.09
CA ALA A 770 24.12 -0.07 -3.01
C ALA A 770 23.10 0.64 -2.09
N LYS A 771 22.47 1.74 -2.53
CA LYS A 771 21.49 2.51 -1.72
C LYS A 771 20.35 1.64 -1.17
N SER A 772 19.65 0.90 -2.03
CA SER A 772 18.53 0.04 -1.61
C SER A 772 18.96 -1.06 -0.63
N GLN A 773 20.22 -1.54 -0.71
CA GLN A 773 20.79 -2.50 0.25
C GLN A 773 20.99 -1.87 1.64
N LEU A 774 21.44 -0.60 1.69
CA LEU A 774 21.51 0.14 2.95
C LEU A 774 20.12 0.31 3.58
N LEU A 775 19.12 0.68 2.79
CA LEU A 775 17.74 0.82 3.29
C LEU A 775 17.21 -0.53 3.81
N GLY A 776 17.40 -1.62 3.07
CA GLY A 776 17.00 -2.96 3.48
C GLY A 776 17.71 -3.43 4.75
N TYR A 777 18.99 -3.11 4.93
CA TYR A 777 19.72 -3.44 6.16
C TYR A 777 19.17 -2.65 7.37
N ILE A 778 18.95 -1.34 7.22
CA ILE A 778 18.42 -0.49 8.30
C ILE A 778 17.00 -0.91 8.68
N SER A 779 16.17 -1.30 7.72
CA SER A 779 14.83 -1.83 7.98
C SER A 779 14.88 -3.10 8.86
N ARG A 780 15.83 -4.02 8.61
CA ARG A 780 16.00 -5.21 9.46
C ARG A 780 16.58 -4.92 10.85
N LEU A 781 17.45 -3.93 10.94
CA LEU A 781 18.10 -3.57 12.21
C LEU A 781 17.13 -2.86 13.18
N ALA A 782 16.31 -1.95 12.67
CA ALA A 782 15.31 -1.23 13.46
C ALA A 782 14.22 -2.19 14.01
N SER A 783 13.78 -1.98 15.26
CA SER A 783 12.74 -2.80 15.91
C SER A 783 11.35 -2.63 15.26
N ARG A 784 11.05 -1.41 14.79
CA ARG A 784 9.88 -1.08 14.00
C ARG A 784 10.32 -0.38 12.73
N SER A 785 10.04 -0.98 11.59
CA SER A 785 10.29 -0.35 10.30
C SER A 785 9.29 -0.79 9.26
N GLN A 786 9.12 0.04 8.25
CA GLN A 786 8.37 -0.30 7.06
C GLN A 786 9.20 0.07 5.83
N TYR A 787 9.30 -0.86 4.89
CA TYR A 787 9.94 -0.63 3.60
C TYR A 787 8.86 -0.42 2.53
N THR A 788 8.96 0.69 1.79
CA THR A 788 8.08 1.01 0.66
C THR A 788 8.88 1.56 -0.52
N THR A 789 8.27 1.52 -1.70
CA THR A 789 8.83 2.14 -2.90
C THR A 789 7.91 3.26 -3.36
N GLY A 790 8.47 4.31 -3.95
CA GLY A 790 7.73 5.50 -4.34
C GLY A 790 6.64 5.25 -5.39
N ARG A 791 6.77 4.21 -6.23
CA ARG A 791 5.70 3.75 -7.13
C ARG A 791 4.84 2.63 -6.55
N GLY A 792 5.38 1.86 -5.62
CA GLY A 792 4.72 0.69 -5.02
C GLY A 792 3.71 1.06 -3.94
N SER A 793 3.63 2.32 -3.52
CA SER A 793 2.69 2.79 -2.51
C SER A 793 2.01 4.08 -2.99
N SER A 794 0.68 4.06 -3.04
CA SER A 794 -0.12 5.27 -3.26
C SER A 794 -0.22 6.08 -1.97
N GLY A 795 -0.65 7.34 -2.05
CA GLY A 795 -0.84 8.21 -0.87
C GLY A 795 -1.76 7.60 0.19
N VAL A 796 -2.74 6.79 -0.20
CA VAL A 796 -3.62 6.04 0.74
C VAL A 796 -2.84 4.92 1.45
N GLY A 797 -1.98 4.20 0.72
CA GLY A 797 -1.12 3.15 1.28
C GLY A 797 0.00 3.69 2.18
N LEU A 798 0.41 4.96 1.98
CA LEU A 798 1.34 5.64 2.89
C LEU A 798 0.65 6.19 4.14
N THR A 799 -0.56 6.73 4.01
CA THR A 799 -1.29 7.43 5.08
C THR A 799 -2.23 6.51 5.87
N ALA A 800 -3.50 6.42 5.47
CA ALA A 800 -4.46 5.45 5.97
C ALA A 800 -5.62 5.32 4.98
N SER A 801 -6.20 4.12 4.90
CA SER A 801 -7.44 3.81 4.19
C SER A 801 -8.63 3.80 5.14
N VAL A 802 -9.80 4.18 4.63
CA VAL A 802 -11.07 3.94 5.33
C VAL A 802 -11.73 2.75 4.66
N MET A 803 -12.02 1.69 5.42
CA MET A 803 -12.71 0.49 4.95
C MET A 803 -13.97 0.23 5.77
N LYS A 804 -15.02 -0.26 5.10
CA LYS A 804 -16.25 -0.69 5.78
C LYS A 804 -16.06 -2.08 6.37
N ASP A 805 -16.35 -2.24 7.66
CA ASP A 805 -16.41 -3.54 8.31
C ASP A 805 -17.54 -4.39 7.69
N PRO A 806 -17.27 -5.58 7.12
CA PRO A 806 -18.31 -6.43 6.53
C PRO A 806 -19.34 -6.94 7.56
N LEU A 807 -19.00 -7.00 8.86
CA LEU A 807 -19.91 -7.51 9.90
C LEU A 807 -20.73 -6.40 10.55
N THR A 808 -20.11 -5.29 10.97
CA THR A 808 -20.83 -4.19 11.63
C THR A 808 -21.36 -3.15 10.65
N GLY A 809 -20.78 -3.06 9.46
CA GLY A 809 -21.04 -1.97 8.53
C GLY A 809 -20.45 -0.62 8.97
N GLU A 810 -19.67 -0.58 10.06
CA GLU A 810 -18.98 0.63 10.51
C GLU A 810 -17.77 0.93 9.64
N MET A 811 -17.43 2.21 9.49
CA MET A 811 -16.25 2.63 8.75
C MET A 811 -15.04 2.58 9.70
N ALA A 812 -14.07 1.72 9.42
CA ALA A 812 -12.84 1.56 10.17
C ALA A 812 -11.64 2.15 9.42
N LEU A 813 -10.68 2.71 10.16
CA LEU A 813 -9.41 3.20 9.63
C LEU A 813 -8.37 2.07 9.63
N GLU A 814 -7.68 1.89 8.51
CA GLU A 814 -6.51 1.02 8.39
C GLU A 814 -5.28 1.89 8.12
N GLY A 815 -4.30 1.81 9.02
CA GLY A 815 -3.07 2.59 8.93
C GLY A 815 -2.21 2.18 7.73
N GLY A 816 -1.70 3.17 7.00
CA GLY A 816 -0.70 2.97 5.96
C GLY A 816 0.72 2.83 6.53
N ALA A 817 1.70 2.73 5.64
CA ALA A 817 3.09 2.49 5.98
C ALA A 817 3.68 3.46 7.02
N LEU A 818 3.33 4.75 6.94
CA LEU A 818 3.83 5.76 7.87
C LEU A 818 3.18 5.66 9.25
N VAL A 819 1.93 5.21 9.34
CA VAL A 819 1.23 5.02 10.62
C VAL A 819 1.73 3.76 11.32
N LEU A 820 1.94 2.68 10.56
CA LEU A 820 2.47 1.42 11.08
C LEU A 820 3.92 1.56 11.59
N ALA A 821 4.71 2.45 11.00
CA ALA A 821 6.09 2.71 11.39
C ALA A 821 6.26 3.72 12.55
N ASP A 822 5.20 4.08 13.29
CA ASP A 822 5.27 5.04 14.42
C ASP A 822 6.36 4.67 15.43
N GLN A 823 7.14 5.68 15.87
CA GLN A 823 8.36 5.54 16.70
C GLN A 823 9.49 4.69 16.09
N GLY A 824 9.39 4.36 14.82
CA GLY A 824 10.37 3.59 14.06
C GLY A 824 10.99 4.37 12.90
N VAL A 825 11.44 3.61 11.89
CA VAL A 825 12.01 4.15 10.65
C VAL A 825 11.16 3.72 9.45
N CYS A 826 10.74 4.68 8.63
CA CYS A 826 10.10 4.41 7.35
C CYS A 826 11.14 4.56 6.23
N CYS A 827 11.41 3.48 5.52
CA CYS A 827 12.36 3.43 4.40
C CYS A 827 11.60 3.56 3.08
N ILE A 828 11.88 4.62 2.32
CA ILE A 828 11.23 4.90 1.03
C ILE A 828 12.29 4.88 -0.07
N ASP A 829 12.23 3.90 -0.95
CA ASP A 829 13.08 3.82 -2.14
C ASP A 829 12.40 4.49 -3.36
N GLU A 830 13.18 4.90 -4.35
CA GLU A 830 12.72 5.63 -5.54
C GLU A 830 11.82 6.83 -5.22
N PHE A 831 12.23 7.63 -4.24
CA PHE A 831 11.50 8.79 -3.73
C PHE A 831 11.23 9.84 -4.83
N ASP A 832 12.09 9.93 -5.86
CA ASP A 832 11.91 10.79 -7.02
C ASP A 832 10.68 10.42 -7.87
N LYS A 833 10.31 9.14 -7.92
CA LYS A 833 9.21 8.64 -8.75
C LYS A 833 7.83 8.69 -8.09
N MET A 834 7.73 9.22 -6.87
CA MET A 834 6.45 9.41 -6.19
C MET A 834 5.60 10.48 -6.86
N ALA A 835 4.28 10.24 -6.90
CA ALA A 835 3.31 11.21 -7.39
C ALA A 835 3.25 12.46 -6.50
N ASP A 836 2.94 13.61 -7.09
CA ASP A 836 2.91 14.89 -6.37
C ASP A 836 1.83 14.95 -5.26
N THR A 837 0.72 14.23 -5.43
CA THR A 837 -0.31 14.08 -4.40
C THR A 837 0.24 13.44 -3.13
N ASP A 838 1.09 12.44 -3.28
CA ASP A 838 1.61 11.63 -2.18
C ASP A 838 2.71 12.39 -1.42
N ARG A 839 3.40 13.31 -2.10
CA ARG A 839 4.37 14.23 -1.48
C ARG A 839 3.73 15.17 -0.46
N THR A 840 2.46 15.56 -0.66
CA THR A 840 1.74 16.42 0.31
C THR A 840 1.56 15.76 1.67
N ALA A 841 1.26 14.46 1.71
CA ALA A 841 1.14 13.71 2.95
C ALA A 841 2.47 13.64 3.71
N ILE A 842 3.59 13.51 2.98
CA ILE A 842 4.93 13.47 3.57
C ILE A 842 5.31 14.85 4.15
N HIS A 843 4.89 15.95 3.52
CA HIS A 843 5.10 17.29 4.07
C HIS A 843 4.47 17.47 5.45
N GLU A 844 3.30 16.88 5.69
CA GLU A 844 2.64 16.93 6.98
C GLU A 844 3.43 16.14 8.04
N VAL A 845 3.77 14.89 7.71
CA VAL A 845 4.50 13.98 8.61
C VAL A 845 5.86 14.54 9.01
N MET A 846 6.62 15.13 8.07
CA MET A 846 7.95 15.68 8.36
C MET A 846 7.92 16.95 9.23
N GLU A 847 6.82 17.71 9.25
CA GLU A 847 6.69 18.91 10.10
C GLU A 847 6.08 18.57 11.46
N GLN A 848 4.87 17.98 11.44
CA GLN A 848 4.00 17.86 12.61
C GLN A 848 4.07 16.47 13.24
N GLN A 849 4.60 15.46 12.53
CA GLN A 849 4.57 14.05 12.92
C GLN A 849 3.14 13.53 13.16
N THR A 850 2.19 14.05 12.41
CA THR A 850 0.77 13.66 12.42
C THR A 850 0.27 13.57 10.99
N ILE A 851 -0.79 12.80 10.80
CA ILE A 851 -1.52 12.66 9.53
C ILE A 851 -2.97 12.99 9.80
N SER A 852 -3.48 14.04 9.19
CA SER A 852 -4.87 14.44 9.27
C SER A 852 -5.68 13.78 8.16
N ILE A 853 -6.77 13.10 8.54
CA ILE A 853 -7.64 12.39 7.60
C ILE A 853 -9.05 12.92 7.79
N ALA A 854 -9.60 13.47 6.71
CA ALA A 854 -10.99 13.91 6.58
C ALA A 854 -11.65 13.17 5.42
N LYS A 855 -12.06 11.91 5.66
CA LYS A 855 -12.66 11.04 4.62
C LYS A 855 -13.85 10.28 5.19
N ALA A 856 -14.89 10.11 4.37
CA ALA A 856 -16.09 9.32 4.71
C ALA A 856 -16.73 9.69 6.07
N GLY A 857 -16.75 10.98 6.41
CA GLY A 857 -17.32 11.49 7.67
C GLY A 857 -16.42 11.31 8.90
N ILE A 858 -15.23 10.71 8.76
CA ILE A 858 -14.23 10.60 9.82
C ILE A 858 -13.26 11.76 9.70
N MET A 859 -13.23 12.63 10.73
CA MET A 859 -12.22 13.67 10.91
C MET A 859 -11.33 13.29 12.09
N THR A 860 -10.19 12.69 11.82
CA THR A 860 -9.26 12.22 12.85
C THR A 860 -7.83 12.53 12.47
N THR A 861 -7.00 12.82 13.48
CA THR A 861 -5.55 12.94 13.33
C THR A 861 -4.89 11.69 13.89
N LEU A 862 -4.07 11.04 13.06
CA LEU A 862 -3.26 9.89 13.45
C LEU A 862 -1.83 10.37 13.77
N ASN A 863 -1.22 9.82 14.81
CA ASN A 863 0.17 10.12 15.14
C ASN A 863 1.11 9.31 14.23
N ALA A 864 2.12 9.97 13.66
CA ALA A 864 3.13 9.35 12.80
C ALA A 864 4.52 9.92 13.15
N ARG A 865 5.05 9.56 14.32
CA ARG A 865 6.37 9.96 14.82
C ARG A 865 7.45 9.07 14.23
N VAL A 866 7.52 9.07 12.92
CA VAL A 866 8.47 8.26 12.15
C VAL A 866 9.73 9.05 11.83
N SER A 867 10.83 8.35 11.67
CA SER A 867 12.03 8.89 11.02
C SER A 867 12.05 8.43 9.56
N ILE A 868 12.23 9.36 8.62
CA ILE A 868 12.18 9.03 7.19
C ILE A 868 13.60 8.83 6.67
N LEU A 869 13.84 7.66 6.07
CA LEU A 869 15.01 7.37 5.26
C LEU A 869 14.58 7.25 3.81
N ALA A 870 14.94 8.24 2.99
CA ALA A 870 14.59 8.26 1.57
C ALA A 870 15.81 7.93 0.71
N ALA A 871 15.61 7.19 -0.38
CA ALA A 871 16.58 7.06 -1.47
C ALA A 871 16.00 7.63 -2.75
N ALA A 872 16.80 8.44 -3.46
CA ALA A 872 16.41 9.06 -4.72
C ALA A 872 17.49 8.89 -5.78
N ASN A 873 17.08 8.91 -7.05
CA ASN A 873 17.98 8.91 -8.20
C ASN A 873 17.99 10.28 -8.88
N PRO A 874 19.11 10.70 -9.50
CA PRO A 874 19.12 11.85 -10.41
C PRO A 874 18.17 11.63 -11.59
N ALA A 875 17.59 12.71 -12.12
CA ALA A 875 16.56 12.67 -13.16
C ALA A 875 16.97 11.92 -14.45
N TYR A 876 18.26 11.94 -14.79
CA TYR A 876 18.81 11.25 -15.97
C TYR A 876 19.66 10.03 -15.60
N GLY A 877 19.44 9.47 -14.41
CA GLY A 877 20.19 8.33 -13.87
C GLY A 877 21.55 8.70 -13.30
N ARG A 878 22.32 9.57 -13.96
CA ARG A 878 23.62 10.06 -13.47
C ARG A 878 23.59 11.53 -13.07
N TYR A 879 24.37 11.88 -12.06
CA TYR A 879 24.54 13.27 -11.64
C TYR A 879 25.35 14.07 -12.67
N ASN A 880 24.82 15.20 -13.14
CA ASN A 880 25.51 16.06 -14.08
C ASN A 880 26.08 17.30 -13.36
N PRO A 881 27.42 17.47 -13.27
CA PRO A 881 28.03 18.58 -12.52
C PRO A 881 27.78 19.95 -13.13
N ARG A 882 27.33 20.02 -14.40
CA ARG A 882 27.02 21.29 -15.07
C ARG A 882 25.66 21.86 -14.69
N ARG A 883 24.78 21.06 -14.08
CA ARG A 883 23.43 21.46 -13.69
C ARG A 883 23.38 21.71 -12.20
N THR A 884 22.47 22.58 -11.77
CA THR A 884 22.22 22.81 -10.36
C THR A 884 21.54 21.59 -9.73
N ILE A 885 21.67 21.48 -8.41
CA ILE A 885 21.11 20.38 -7.60
C ILE A 885 19.60 20.23 -7.83
N GLU A 886 18.86 21.34 -7.88
CA GLU A 886 17.41 21.34 -8.14
C GLU A 886 17.05 20.75 -9.50
N GLN A 887 17.78 21.14 -10.55
CA GLN A 887 17.57 20.63 -11.91
C GLN A 887 17.94 19.16 -12.04
N ASN A 888 18.91 18.69 -11.26
CA ASN A 888 19.33 17.30 -11.26
C ASN A 888 18.33 16.39 -10.51
N ILE A 889 17.63 16.89 -9.49
CA ILE A 889 16.87 16.05 -8.55
C ILE A 889 15.36 16.12 -8.76
N GLN A 890 14.81 17.10 -9.51
CA GLN A 890 13.36 17.22 -9.76
C GLN A 890 12.48 17.18 -8.48
N LEU A 891 13.03 17.61 -7.34
CA LEU A 891 12.30 17.75 -6.08
C LEU A 891 12.21 19.23 -5.69
N PRO A 892 11.06 19.69 -5.15
CA PRO A 892 10.92 21.07 -4.73
C PRO A 892 11.81 21.37 -3.52
N ALA A 893 12.44 22.55 -3.50
CA ALA A 893 13.31 23.00 -2.40
C ALA A 893 12.62 22.98 -1.02
N ALA A 894 11.29 23.18 -0.99
CA ALA A 894 10.48 23.08 0.22
C ALA A 894 10.59 21.69 0.89
N LEU A 895 10.69 20.61 0.11
CA LEU A 895 10.87 19.24 0.60
C LEU A 895 12.31 19.00 1.07
N LEU A 896 13.29 19.43 0.25
CA LEU A 896 14.71 19.28 0.56
C LEU A 896 15.09 19.95 1.88
N SER A 897 14.50 21.11 2.19
CA SER A 897 14.72 21.82 3.44
C SER A 897 14.24 21.09 4.71
N ARG A 898 13.42 20.04 4.57
CA ARG A 898 12.86 19.27 5.70
C ARG A 898 13.72 18.05 6.06
N PHE A 899 14.63 17.65 5.18
CA PHE A 899 15.66 16.67 5.49
C PHE A 899 16.78 17.35 6.28
N ASP A 900 17.24 16.68 7.34
CA ASP A 900 18.31 17.21 8.19
C ASP A 900 19.68 16.94 7.54
N LEU A 901 19.82 15.80 6.85
CA LEU A 901 21.02 15.45 6.06
C LEU A 901 20.64 15.00 4.65
N LEU A 902 21.33 15.57 3.66
CA LEU A 902 21.24 15.20 2.25
C LEU A 902 22.60 14.65 1.83
N TRP A 903 22.67 13.36 1.54
CA TRP A 903 23.90 12.72 1.05
C TRP A 903 23.83 12.52 -0.44
N LEU A 904 24.81 13.04 -1.18
CA LEU A 904 24.99 12.75 -2.60
C LEU A 904 26.15 11.76 -2.77
N ILE A 905 25.84 10.58 -3.29
CA ILE A 905 26.78 9.51 -3.58
C ILE A 905 27.02 9.49 -5.09
N GLN A 906 28.19 9.95 -5.51
CA GLN A 906 28.61 9.90 -6.91
C GLN A 906 29.51 8.69 -7.14
N ASP A 907 29.29 7.99 -8.25
CA ASP A 907 30.19 6.92 -8.69
C ASP A 907 31.31 7.53 -9.54
N ILE A 908 32.34 8.06 -8.85
CA ILE A 908 33.53 8.60 -9.51
C ILE A 908 34.46 7.42 -9.83
N PRO A 909 34.79 7.17 -11.11
CA PRO A 909 35.64 6.05 -11.48
C PRO A 909 37.07 6.27 -10.99
N ASP A 910 37.46 5.56 -9.94
CA ASP A 910 38.81 5.57 -9.37
C ASP A 910 39.38 4.14 -9.33
N ARG A 911 40.50 3.96 -10.01
CA ARG A 911 41.13 2.65 -10.20
C ARG A 911 41.51 1.98 -8.88
N GLU A 912 41.97 2.73 -7.89
CA GLU A 912 42.35 2.13 -6.60
C GLU A 912 41.14 1.72 -5.78
N ASN A 913 40.11 2.59 -5.72
CA ASN A 913 38.88 2.31 -5.01
C ASN A 913 38.15 1.10 -5.62
N ASP A 914 38.10 1.01 -6.95
CA ASP A 914 37.47 -0.09 -7.68
C ASP A 914 38.15 -1.44 -7.38
N ILE A 915 39.48 -1.47 -7.30
CA ILE A 915 40.21 -2.69 -6.93
C ILE A 915 39.86 -3.13 -5.50
N ARG A 916 39.78 -2.18 -4.55
CA ARG A 916 39.43 -2.49 -3.15
C ARG A 916 37.98 -2.98 -3.04
N LEU A 917 37.06 -2.31 -3.73
CA LEU A 917 35.65 -2.69 -3.80
C LEU A 917 35.47 -4.08 -4.42
N ALA A 918 36.12 -4.37 -5.55
CA ALA A 918 36.03 -5.66 -6.22
C ALA A 918 36.60 -6.80 -5.35
N LYS A 919 37.74 -6.58 -4.68
CA LYS A 919 38.29 -7.55 -3.72
C LYS A 919 37.33 -7.81 -2.55
N HIS A 920 36.66 -6.77 -2.06
CA HIS A 920 35.68 -6.91 -0.99
C HIS A 920 34.47 -7.74 -1.42
N ILE A 921 33.86 -7.40 -2.57
CA ILE A 921 32.67 -8.10 -3.09
C ILE A 921 32.98 -9.57 -3.38
N THR A 922 34.10 -9.85 -4.05
CA THR A 922 34.54 -11.23 -4.34
C THR A 922 34.77 -12.05 -3.06
N TYR A 923 35.31 -11.43 -2.01
CA TYR A 923 35.47 -12.08 -0.72
C TYR A 923 34.12 -12.44 -0.07
N VAL A 924 33.17 -11.49 -0.05
CA VAL A 924 31.82 -11.70 0.52
C VAL A 924 31.11 -12.86 -0.18
N HIS A 925 31.17 -12.92 -1.52
CA HIS A 925 30.54 -13.99 -2.28
C HIS A 925 31.23 -15.36 -2.11
N THR A 926 32.53 -15.40 -1.81
CA THR A 926 33.27 -16.66 -1.64
C THR A 926 33.13 -17.24 -0.23
N HIS A 927 33.09 -16.40 0.80
CA HIS A 927 33.11 -16.83 2.20
C HIS A 927 31.76 -16.62 2.94
N GLY A 928 30.82 -15.89 2.34
CA GLY A 928 29.55 -15.52 2.98
C GLY A 928 29.72 -14.58 4.19
N LYS A 929 30.90 -13.97 4.35
CA LYS A 929 31.25 -13.03 5.42
C LYS A 929 32.16 -11.94 4.87
N GLN A 930 32.17 -10.76 5.47
CA GLN A 930 33.12 -9.71 5.12
C GLN A 930 34.57 -10.15 5.41
N PRO A 931 35.57 -9.61 4.68
CA PRO A 931 36.97 -9.82 5.04
C PRO A 931 37.23 -9.32 6.47
N SER A 932 38.15 -9.97 7.17
CA SER A 932 38.58 -9.55 8.50
C SER A 932 39.24 -8.17 8.41
N ASN A 933 38.45 -7.12 8.53
CA ASN A 933 38.95 -5.78 8.78
C ASN A 933 39.63 -5.74 10.15
N LYS A 934 40.41 -4.69 10.44
CA LYS A 934 41.04 -4.47 11.76
C LYS A 934 40.04 -4.43 12.93
N VAL A 935 38.74 -4.35 12.64
CA VAL A 935 37.66 -4.20 13.62
C VAL A 935 36.64 -5.31 13.39
N GLU A 936 36.42 -6.14 14.42
CA GLU A 936 35.37 -7.16 14.42
C GLU A 936 33.99 -6.51 14.52
N ALA A 937 33.11 -6.88 13.59
CA ALA A 937 31.73 -6.41 13.55
C ALA A 937 30.91 -7.00 14.71
N MET A 938 30.07 -6.18 15.32
CA MET A 938 29.16 -6.61 16.40
C MET A 938 27.94 -7.34 15.84
N ASP A 939 27.34 -8.19 16.68
CA ASP A 939 26.08 -8.86 16.35
C ASP A 939 24.90 -7.87 16.30
N MET A 940 23.94 -8.16 15.43
CA MET A 940 22.78 -7.32 15.18
C MET A 940 21.89 -7.16 16.42
N ASN A 941 21.74 -8.21 17.22
CA ASN A 941 20.92 -8.17 18.43
C ASN A 941 21.54 -7.27 19.51
N LEU A 942 22.87 -7.33 19.66
CA LEU A 942 23.61 -6.45 20.57
C LEU A 942 23.48 -4.98 20.15
N ILE A 943 23.60 -4.68 18.85
CA ILE A 943 23.39 -3.32 18.33
C ILE A 943 21.97 -2.83 18.64
N ARG A 944 20.95 -3.68 18.46
CA ARG A 944 19.55 -3.32 18.75
C ARG A 944 19.33 -3.02 20.23
N LYS A 945 19.85 -3.86 21.14
CA LYS A 945 19.86 -3.63 22.60
C LYS A 945 20.51 -2.30 22.94
N TYR A 946 21.69 -2.05 22.37
CA TYR A 946 22.43 -0.84 22.62
C TYR A 946 21.68 0.43 22.17
N ILE A 947 21.11 0.42 20.96
CA ILE A 947 20.30 1.53 20.45
C ILE A 947 19.07 1.78 21.34
N ALA A 948 18.42 0.72 21.81
CA ALA A 948 17.28 0.84 22.73
C ALA A 948 17.68 1.47 24.07
N LEU A 949 18.87 1.16 24.58
CA LEU A 949 19.43 1.79 25.77
C LEU A 949 19.72 3.28 25.53
N CYS A 950 20.37 3.63 24.41
CA CYS A 950 20.65 5.03 24.05
C CYS A 950 19.39 5.88 23.95
N LYS A 951 18.28 5.32 23.44
CA LYS A 951 17.00 6.03 23.32
C LYS A 951 16.37 6.43 24.66
N ARG A 952 16.69 5.73 25.75
CA ARG A 952 16.18 6.06 27.10
C ARG A 952 16.80 7.34 27.67
N LYS A 953 17.98 7.76 27.18
CA LYS A 953 18.67 8.96 27.66
C LYS A 953 18.10 10.21 27.02
N GLU A 954 17.96 11.27 27.80
CA GLU A 954 17.45 12.58 27.35
C GLU A 954 18.47 13.69 27.66
N PRO A 955 19.52 13.83 26.86
CA PRO A 955 20.57 14.80 27.12
C PRO A 955 20.09 16.25 27.01
N THR A 956 20.68 17.11 27.83
CA THR A 956 20.46 18.55 27.84
C THR A 956 21.62 19.29 27.17
N ILE A 957 21.33 20.49 26.65
CA ILE A 957 22.33 21.33 25.98
C ILE A 957 22.78 22.38 26.99
N SER A 958 24.08 22.49 27.22
CA SER A 958 24.65 23.49 28.12
C SER A 958 24.54 24.89 27.53
N SER A 959 24.37 25.89 28.40
CA SER A 959 24.34 27.32 28.01
C SER A 959 25.63 27.74 27.33
N ASP A 960 26.77 27.24 27.77
CA ASP A 960 28.09 27.68 27.29
C ASP A 960 28.33 27.30 25.83
N LEU A 961 27.61 26.29 25.33
CA LEU A 961 27.68 25.86 23.93
C LEU A 961 26.75 26.66 23.02
N SER A 962 25.79 27.43 23.53
CA SER A 962 24.85 28.16 22.67
C SER A 962 25.57 29.16 21.77
N ASP A 963 26.53 29.90 22.33
CA ASP A 963 27.28 30.91 21.59
C ASP A 963 28.15 30.28 20.51
N PHE A 964 28.72 29.11 20.80
CA PHE A 964 29.49 28.33 19.84
C PHE A 964 28.63 27.81 18.68
N ILE A 965 27.44 27.25 18.99
CA ILE A 965 26.52 26.74 17.97
C ILE A 965 26.01 27.88 17.09
N VAL A 966 25.68 29.04 17.68
CA VAL A 966 25.25 30.22 16.94
C VAL A 966 26.37 30.73 16.04
N GLY A 967 27.60 30.82 16.55
CA GLY A 967 28.78 31.21 15.76
C GLY A 967 28.98 30.29 14.55
N ALA A 968 28.98 28.98 14.76
CA ALA A 968 29.12 27.99 13.70
C ALA A 968 27.99 28.07 12.65
N TYR A 969 26.75 28.31 13.08
CA TYR A 969 25.63 28.50 12.17
C TYR A 969 25.74 29.78 11.32
N VAL A 970 26.24 30.88 11.91
CA VAL A 970 26.50 32.14 11.18
C VAL A 970 27.59 31.95 10.14
N GLU A 971 28.65 31.23 10.48
CA GLU A 971 29.74 30.89 9.55
C GLU A 971 29.23 30.05 8.38
N LEU A 972 28.48 28.98 8.65
CA LEU A 972 27.86 28.13 7.63
C LEU A 972 26.93 28.92 6.69
N ARG A 973 26.20 29.93 7.22
CA ARG A 973 25.39 30.84 6.39
C ARG A 973 26.24 31.82 5.58
N ARG A 974 27.37 32.28 6.12
CA ARG A 974 28.29 33.19 5.42
C ARG A 974 28.91 32.49 4.22
N GLU A 975 29.36 31.25 4.37
CA GLU A 975 29.91 30.45 3.28
C GLU A 975 28.88 30.19 2.18
N ALA A 976 27.64 29.87 2.55
CA ALA A 976 26.55 29.67 1.60
C ALA A 976 26.19 30.93 0.80
N ARG A 977 26.43 32.14 1.34
CA ARG A 977 26.25 33.39 0.61
C ARG A 977 27.37 33.65 -0.40
N ASN A 978 28.58 33.19 -0.10
CA ASN A 978 29.75 33.42 -0.94
C ASN A 978 29.73 32.53 -2.20
N ASN A 979 29.18 31.31 -2.10
CA ASN A 979 29.06 30.38 -3.23
C ASN A 979 27.63 30.33 -3.78
N LYS A 980 27.43 30.83 -5.01
CA LYS A 980 26.12 30.80 -5.70
C LYS A 980 25.60 29.38 -5.98
N ASP A 981 26.49 28.40 -6.09
CA ASP A 981 26.15 27.00 -6.39
C ASP A 981 25.87 26.16 -5.13
N MET A 982 25.95 26.75 -3.93
CA MET A 982 25.74 26.04 -2.67
C MET A 982 24.25 25.98 -2.30
N THR A 983 23.82 24.82 -1.80
CA THR A 983 22.43 24.52 -1.38
C THR A 983 21.82 25.58 -0.45
N PHE A 984 20.49 25.75 -0.49
CA PHE A 984 19.75 26.61 0.43
C PHE A 984 20.02 26.29 1.92
N THR A 985 20.71 27.19 2.62
CA THR A 985 20.88 27.08 4.07
C THR A 985 19.72 27.77 4.81
N SER A 986 18.80 26.97 5.35
CA SER A 986 17.63 27.45 6.08
C SER A 986 17.88 27.51 7.60
N ALA A 987 16.97 28.15 8.35
CA ALA A 987 16.98 28.09 9.81
C ALA A 987 16.75 26.66 10.36
N ARG A 988 16.21 25.74 9.55
CA ARG A 988 16.06 24.33 9.95
C ARG A 988 17.40 23.63 10.14
N ASN A 989 18.47 24.11 9.50
CA ASN A 989 19.81 23.53 9.67
C ASN A 989 20.32 23.69 11.11
N LEU A 990 19.96 24.79 11.79
CA LEU A 990 20.27 24.98 13.21
C LEU A 990 19.57 23.91 14.06
N LEU A 991 18.29 23.65 13.79
CA LEU A 991 17.55 22.58 14.46
C LEU A 991 18.14 21.20 14.15
N GLY A 992 18.61 20.99 12.92
CA GLY A 992 19.33 19.78 12.52
C GLY A 992 20.61 19.55 13.32
N ILE A 993 21.45 20.59 13.48
CA ILE A 993 22.68 20.53 14.31
C ILE A 993 22.35 20.13 15.74
N LEU A 994 21.31 20.75 16.34
CA LEU A 994 20.89 20.43 17.72
C LEU A 994 20.40 18.98 17.86
N ARG A 995 19.64 18.47 16.88
CA ARG A 995 19.19 17.07 16.84
C ARG A 995 20.34 16.08 16.71
N LEU A 996 21.28 16.34 15.80
CA LEU A 996 22.45 15.48 15.59
C LEU A 996 23.35 15.47 16.83
N SER A 997 23.57 16.64 17.45
CA SER A 997 24.39 16.75 18.67
C SER A 997 23.75 16.02 19.86
N THR A 998 22.43 16.13 20.03
CA THR A 998 21.71 15.37 21.08
C THR A 998 21.68 13.87 20.81
N ALA A 999 21.61 13.44 19.55
CA ALA A 999 21.73 12.02 19.18
C ALA A 999 23.14 11.46 19.46
N LEU A 1000 24.19 12.24 19.22
CA LEU A 1000 25.58 11.88 19.56
C LEU A 1000 25.77 11.73 21.07
N ALA A 1001 25.24 12.66 21.87
CA ALA A 1001 25.26 12.57 23.33
C ALA A 1001 24.50 11.33 23.85
N ARG A 1002 23.33 11.02 23.27
CA ARG A 1002 22.59 9.77 23.57
C ARG A 1002 23.42 8.52 23.32
N MET A 1003 24.16 8.51 22.23
CA MET A 1003 25.04 7.40 21.88
C MET A 1003 26.23 7.27 22.85
N ARG A 1004 26.72 8.36 23.45
CA ARG A 1004 27.72 8.31 24.54
C ARG A 1004 27.12 7.97 25.90
N LEU A 1005 25.80 7.86 26.00
CA LEU A 1005 25.05 7.71 27.25
C LEU A 1005 25.27 8.87 28.24
N SER A 1006 25.69 10.04 27.75
CA SER A 1006 25.87 11.25 28.56
C SER A 1006 24.56 12.02 28.71
N ASP A 1007 24.38 12.67 29.86
CA ASP A 1007 23.21 13.52 30.12
C ASP A 1007 23.40 14.97 29.64
N THR A 1008 24.61 15.31 29.18
CA THR A 1008 24.98 16.62 28.62
C THR A 1008 25.66 16.47 27.27
N VAL A 1009 25.37 17.43 26.36
CA VAL A 1009 26.04 17.55 25.07
C VAL A 1009 27.40 18.25 25.24
N ASP A 1010 28.45 17.70 24.62
CA ASP A 1010 29.80 18.27 24.64
C ASP A 1010 30.12 19.04 23.36
N LYS A 1011 31.15 19.92 23.42
CA LYS A 1011 31.64 20.67 22.25
C LYS A 1011 32.05 19.75 21.10
N ASN A 1012 32.61 18.59 21.41
CA ASN A 1012 33.05 17.61 20.42
C ASN A 1012 31.88 16.99 19.65
N ASP A 1013 30.71 16.82 20.29
CA ASP A 1013 29.51 16.31 19.61
C ASP A 1013 29.01 17.31 18.56
N VAL A 1014 29.02 18.60 18.91
CA VAL A 1014 28.65 19.68 17.99
C VAL A 1014 29.64 19.75 16.83
N ALA A 1015 30.94 19.62 17.11
CA ALA A 1015 31.97 19.62 16.07
C ALA A 1015 31.81 18.44 15.10
N GLU A 1016 31.52 17.24 15.58
CA GLU A 1016 31.25 16.07 14.72
C GLU A 1016 29.95 16.23 13.93
N ALA A 1017 28.89 16.80 14.53
CA ALA A 1017 27.65 17.11 13.82
C ALA A 1017 27.87 18.12 12.69
N LEU A 1018 28.68 19.15 12.92
CA LEU A 1018 29.08 20.13 11.90
C LEU A 1018 29.91 19.45 10.80
N ARG A 1019 30.87 18.60 11.16
CA ARG A 1019 31.67 17.81 10.20
C ARG A 1019 30.76 16.99 9.28
N LEU A 1020 29.76 16.29 9.83
CA LEU A 1020 28.83 15.49 9.03
C LEU A 1020 28.01 16.35 8.05
N LEU A 1021 27.56 17.55 8.48
CA LEU A 1021 26.83 18.49 7.63
C LEU A 1021 27.70 19.15 6.56
N GLU A 1022 28.98 19.34 6.84
CA GLU A 1022 29.95 19.88 5.88
C GLU A 1022 30.30 18.82 4.83
N MET A 1023 30.63 17.60 5.26
CA MET A 1023 30.94 16.47 4.35
C MET A 1023 29.78 16.12 3.42
N SER A 1024 28.54 16.27 3.89
CA SER A 1024 27.36 16.06 3.06
C SER A 1024 27.25 17.08 1.91
N LYS A 1025 27.81 18.28 2.09
CA LYS A 1025 27.87 19.33 1.06
C LYS A 1025 29.15 19.25 0.23
N ASP A 1026 30.29 18.91 0.83
CA ASP A 1026 31.58 18.86 0.14
C ASP A 1026 31.61 17.80 -0.97
N SER A 1027 30.76 16.77 -0.85
CA SER A 1027 30.50 15.79 -1.92
C SER A 1027 30.07 16.43 -3.26
N LEU A 1028 29.67 17.72 -3.27
CA LEU A 1028 29.36 18.50 -4.48
C LEU A 1028 30.57 19.27 -5.04
N ASN A 1029 31.56 19.60 -4.20
CA ASN A 1029 32.64 20.53 -4.52
C ASN A 1029 33.93 19.85 -5.02
N GLN A 1030 34.05 18.52 -4.89
CA GLN A 1030 35.30 17.78 -5.18
C GLN A 1030 35.79 17.91 -6.64
N VAL A 1031 34.94 18.29 -7.59
CA VAL A 1031 35.36 18.57 -8.97
C VAL A 1031 36.24 19.83 -9.08
N ASN A 1032 36.11 20.79 -8.16
CA ASN A 1032 36.91 22.03 -8.15
C ASN A 1032 38.20 21.93 -7.32
N ASN A 1033 38.28 21.04 -6.32
CA ASN A 1033 39.44 20.99 -5.43
C ASN A 1033 40.69 20.34 -6.03
N GLN A 1034 40.59 19.66 -7.17
CA GLN A 1034 41.79 19.25 -7.92
C GLN A 1034 42.53 20.44 -8.57
N LYS A 1035 41.94 21.64 -8.60
CA LYS A 1035 42.61 22.88 -9.06
C LYS A 1035 43.26 23.71 -7.94
N THR A 1036 43.07 23.35 -6.67
CA THR A 1036 43.56 24.13 -5.50
C THR A 1036 44.66 23.48 -4.69
N HIS A 1037 45.22 22.35 -5.13
CA HIS A 1037 46.61 22.03 -4.82
C HIS A 1037 47.53 22.68 -5.86
N HIS A 1038 47.48 24.02 -5.95
CA HIS A 1038 48.76 24.70 -6.07
C HIS A 1038 49.54 24.26 -4.83
N VAL A 1039 50.53 23.39 -5.02
CA VAL A 1039 51.62 23.25 -4.05
C VAL A 1039 52.08 24.68 -3.84
N THR A 1040 51.67 25.30 -2.73
CA THR A 1040 52.08 26.66 -2.39
C THR A 1040 53.57 26.56 -2.26
N ASN A 1041 54.26 27.00 -3.32
CA ASN A 1041 55.69 26.84 -3.41
C ASN A 1041 56.27 27.59 -2.20
N THR A 1042 57.38 27.12 -1.64
CA THR A 1042 57.97 27.82 -0.48
C THR A 1042 58.23 29.30 -0.79
N ALA A 1043 58.48 29.60 -2.07
CA ALA A 1043 58.57 30.95 -2.63
C ALA A 1043 57.28 31.78 -2.48
N ASP A 1044 56.09 31.24 -2.75
CA ASP A 1044 54.82 31.98 -2.60
C ASP A 1044 54.53 32.34 -1.14
N LYS A 1045 54.89 31.44 -0.21
CA LYS A 1045 54.75 31.70 1.23
C LYS A 1045 55.72 32.77 1.70
N ILE A 1046 56.95 32.79 1.19
CA ILE A 1046 57.93 33.84 1.46
C ILE A 1046 57.46 35.16 0.84
N TYR A 1047 56.93 35.15 -0.39
CA TYR A 1047 56.36 36.31 -1.07
C TYR A 1047 55.22 36.95 -0.28
N THR A 1048 54.22 36.17 0.16
CA THR A 1048 53.12 36.69 0.99
C THR A 1048 53.61 37.34 2.28
N LEU A 1049 54.65 36.79 2.89
CA LEU A 1049 55.27 37.33 4.10
C LEU A 1049 55.98 38.67 3.83
N ILE A 1050 56.71 38.77 2.71
CA ILE A 1050 57.34 40.02 2.26
C ILE A 1050 56.28 41.08 1.91
N ARG A 1051 55.19 40.68 1.28
CA ARG A 1051 54.04 41.55 0.97
C ARG A 1051 53.36 42.08 2.23
N ASP A 1052 53.12 41.24 3.23
CA ASP A 1052 52.53 41.65 4.51
C ASP A 1052 53.45 42.63 5.26
N MET A 1053 54.78 42.47 5.14
CA MET A 1053 55.75 43.42 5.70
C MET A 1053 55.82 44.74 4.94
N ALA A 1054 55.54 44.73 3.63
CA ALA A 1054 55.48 45.95 2.84
C ALA A 1054 54.23 46.78 3.19
N GLY A 1055 53.08 46.14 3.41
CA GLY A 1055 51.82 46.85 3.65
C GLY A 1055 51.59 47.93 2.59
N ASP A 1056 51.45 49.20 3.02
CA ASP A 1056 51.34 50.36 2.13
C ASP A 1056 52.70 50.99 1.75
N ALA A 1057 53.74 50.71 2.52
CA ALA A 1057 55.10 51.19 2.28
C ALA A 1057 55.78 50.25 1.29
N LYS A 1058 55.71 50.57 -0.01
CA LYS A 1058 56.27 49.80 -1.14
C LYS A 1058 57.77 49.44 -1.05
N THR A 1059 58.45 49.64 0.09
CA THR A 1059 59.87 49.33 0.32
C THR A 1059 60.08 48.56 1.61
N VAL A 1060 60.84 47.45 1.55
CA VAL A 1060 61.19 46.63 2.71
C VAL A 1060 62.71 46.42 2.77
N THR A 1061 63.30 46.46 3.98
CA THR A 1061 64.73 46.21 4.17
C THR A 1061 65.03 44.71 4.20
N PHE A 1062 66.16 44.32 3.60
CA PHE A 1062 66.55 42.91 3.49
C PHE A 1062 66.77 42.25 4.86
N ALA A 1063 67.30 43.00 5.83
CA ALA A 1063 67.51 42.52 7.20
C ALA A 1063 66.18 42.19 7.91
N ALA A 1064 65.13 42.98 7.68
CA ALA A 1064 63.80 42.71 8.24
C ALA A 1064 63.17 41.44 7.62
N ILE A 1065 63.33 41.28 6.30
CA ILE A 1065 62.87 40.09 5.58
C ILE A 1065 63.54 38.84 6.13
N PHE A 1066 64.86 38.87 6.27
CA PHE A 1066 65.64 37.74 6.75
C PHE A 1066 65.27 37.35 8.17
N ASN A 1067 65.12 38.31 9.09
CA ASN A 1067 64.75 38.03 10.48
C ASN A 1067 63.34 37.45 10.60
N SER A 1068 62.38 37.96 9.82
CA SER A 1068 60.98 37.51 9.84
C SER A 1068 60.78 36.15 9.16
N CYS A 1069 61.53 35.86 8.09
CA CYS A 1069 61.49 34.55 7.45
C CYS A 1069 62.26 33.49 8.25
N SER A 1070 63.36 33.87 8.91
CA SER A 1070 64.10 32.97 9.80
C SER A 1070 63.31 32.61 11.05
N SER A 1071 62.54 33.54 11.62
CA SER A 1071 61.68 33.26 12.79
C SER A 1071 60.55 32.26 12.47
N LYS A 1072 60.13 32.17 11.20
CA LYS A 1072 59.18 31.16 10.70
C LYS A 1072 59.84 29.89 10.16
N GLY A 1073 61.16 29.77 10.23
CA GLY A 1073 61.90 28.54 9.93
C GLY A 1073 62.37 28.36 8.47
N TYR A 1074 62.37 29.42 7.64
CA TYR A 1074 62.88 29.35 6.26
C TYR A 1074 64.40 29.49 6.20
N LYS A 1075 65.06 28.72 5.33
CA LYS A 1075 66.52 28.79 5.14
C LYS A 1075 66.89 29.98 4.26
N ARG A 1076 68.10 30.51 4.45
CA ARG A 1076 68.62 31.65 3.69
C ARG A 1076 68.56 31.43 2.18
N ASP A 1077 69.00 30.26 1.72
CA ASP A 1077 69.04 29.92 0.29
C ASP A 1077 67.64 29.93 -0.36
N GLN A 1078 66.59 29.59 0.40
CA GLN A 1078 65.21 29.61 -0.09
C GLN A 1078 64.66 31.04 -0.20
N ILE A 1079 65.07 31.92 0.70
CA ILE A 1079 64.69 33.34 0.70
C ILE A 1079 65.39 34.05 -0.46
N ASP A 1080 66.69 33.82 -0.64
CA ASP A 1080 67.48 34.43 -1.71
C ASP A 1080 66.99 33.96 -3.09
N ALA A 1081 66.73 32.65 -3.26
CA ALA A 1081 66.15 32.10 -4.48
C ALA A 1081 64.76 32.68 -4.81
N CYS A 1082 63.92 32.87 -3.79
CA CYS A 1082 62.62 33.51 -3.94
C CYS A 1082 62.77 34.98 -4.39
N ILE A 1083 63.72 35.73 -3.81
CA ILE A 1083 63.95 37.13 -4.15
C ILE A 1083 64.42 37.27 -5.60
N ASP A 1084 65.34 36.42 -6.02
CA ASP A 1084 65.86 36.39 -7.38
C ASP A 1084 64.77 35.96 -8.40
N GLU A 1085 63.91 34.99 -8.07
CA GLU A 1085 62.81 34.53 -8.94
C GLU A 1085 61.77 35.63 -9.19
N TYR A 1086 61.33 36.34 -8.15
CA TYR A 1086 60.36 37.43 -8.32
C TYR A 1086 60.97 38.74 -8.84
N GLU A 1087 62.28 38.93 -8.72
CA GLU A 1087 63.01 40.00 -9.40
C GLU A 1087 63.05 39.74 -10.92
N GLN A 1088 63.28 38.48 -11.35
CA GLN A 1088 63.18 38.09 -12.76
C GLN A 1088 61.77 38.28 -13.33
N LEU A 1089 60.74 38.12 -12.49
CA LEU A 1089 59.34 38.36 -12.84
C LEU A 1089 58.92 39.84 -12.76
N ASN A 1090 59.85 40.76 -12.46
CA ASN A 1090 59.63 42.21 -12.33
C ASN A 1090 58.57 42.61 -11.29
N VAL A 1091 58.40 41.85 -10.21
CA VAL A 1091 57.46 42.18 -9.12
C VAL A 1091 58.06 43.20 -8.16
N TRP A 1092 59.37 43.13 -7.96
CA TRP A 1092 60.14 44.10 -7.19
C TRP A 1092 61.52 44.30 -7.79
N GLN A 1093 62.17 45.40 -7.42
CA GLN A 1093 63.54 45.71 -7.81
C GLN A 1093 64.43 45.79 -6.57
N THR A 1094 65.57 45.10 -6.61
CA THR A 1094 66.59 45.24 -5.57
C THR A 1094 67.55 46.38 -5.89
N ASN A 1095 68.01 47.11 -4.87
CA ASN A 1095 69.02 48.16 -5.05
C ASN A 1095 70.40 47.51 -5.33
N ASN A 1096 71.33 48.20 -6.01
CA ASN A 1096 72.67 47.69 -6.37
C ASN A 1096 73.51 47.19 -5.17
N SER A 1097 73.15 47.57 -3.94
CA SER A 1097 73.76 47.12 -2.69
C SER A 1097 73.01 45.98 -1.97
N ARG A 1098 71.92 45.43 -2.54
CA ARG A 1098 71.04 44.39 -1.95
C ARG A 1098 70.54 44.69 -0.52
N THR A 1099 70.38 45.96 -0.16
CA THR A 1099 69.98 46.39 1.19
C THR A 1099 68.46 46.60 1.35
N LYS A 1100 67.77 46.93 0.26
CA LYS A 1100 66.33 47.22 0.23
C LYS A 1100 65.71 46.64 -1.04
N ILE A 1101 64.47 46.19 -0.90
CA ILE A 1101 63.60 45.72 -1.98
C ILE A 1101 62.48 46.75 -2.14
N THR A 1102 62.24 47.18 -3.38
CA THR A 1102 61.15 48.10 -3.72
C THR A 1102 60.16 47.36 -4.61
N PHE A 1103 58.91 47.25 -4.19
CA PHE A 1103 57.83 46.72 -5.00
C PHE A 1103 57.53 47.69 -6.16
N LEU A 1104 57.50 47.17 -7.39
CA LEU A 1104 57.24 47.94 -8.60
C LEU A 1104 55.75 48.30 -8.73
#